data_AF-A0A5N6GW84-F1
#
_entry.id   AF-A0A5N6GW84-F1
#
_cell.length_a   1.000
_cell.length_b   1.000
_cell.length_c   1.000
_cell.angle_alpha   90.00
_cell.angle_beta   90.00
_cell.angle_gamma   90.00
#
_symmetry.space_group_name_H-M   'P 1'
#
loop_
_entity.id
_entity.type
_entity.pdbx_description
1 polymer ?
#
loop_
_entity_poly.entity_id
_entity_poly.type
_entity_poly.pdbx_seq_one_letter_code
_entity_poly.pdbx_strand_id
1 'polypeptide(L)'
;MVSNANSWVWLAVVVLIALLRYVSRFLQLGTPKNFQMEDLLMIVNVILYVLLTVYLIEVEKYGTNGIPLDKVDQIKPSAIPDLIKGSKLVIVVEQLWLGVIWGCKACLLLLYSTMTSGLSQHRIVKLIGAFCALSFVLVEILFFAAWCHPFSAYWSVPPKNIQCSVYRNHLILVLALNIATDLMIMCIPLPLLIKAKLSLTKKITLCAVFSLGIFVILCSILSKYYSISNPYGDRWVDWYVREAATAIVVANIPQTWTLFRRMFNWKSFLAHSSYNRSHSRSKYTNRLDSSTIHLSRFKGGDKSHTRSVDITASGEHINPDQPLEIWEHRQFQWEDDCDDKVVIRRLRDVYLFHVVTLRFTRNTRPSSRLAERYNMPGLAFNPDNDIPDLSGKVIFITGGTAGLGAQSVAQMAKHSPARIYISGRNATSAEKIIKEIAETGSNTPVSFVECDLTSLDSVKRAADEIIAKESRLDVLMCNAGIMALPPGLTKDGYEVQFGTNHLGHALLIQKLLPLLQRTAERGADVRVIILTSKGYQLHPYGGIIFDDLKTTQDYGFLGSWRRYGQSKLANILYTRELARRYPAITVVSVHPGVITTGLVENLGWAHRWFIYATTYNQMVTLEEGAYNQLWAATTSKDGLETGQYYIPVGVASNDKLTKTGRDDVLAGQLWEWTDKALEDYL
;
A
#
# COMPACT_ATOMS: atom_id res chain seq x y z
N MET A 1 26.09 36.06 -21.56
CA MET A 1 25.35 37.02 -20.70
C MET A 1 23.85 37.08 -20.99
N VAL A 2 23.39 37.15 -22.25
CA VAL A 2 21.93 37.16 -22.57
C VAL A 2 21.25 35.79 -22.29
N SER A 3 21.96 34.66 -22.46
CA SER A 3 21.44 33.32 -22.14
C SER A 3 21.12 33.15 -20.64
N ASN A 4 22.03 33.57 -19.75
CA ASN A 4 21.80 33.55 -18.29
C ASN A 4 20.52 34.26 -17.86
N ALA A 5 20.24 35.45 -18.40
CA ALA A 5 19.03 36.20 -18.03
C ALA A 5 17.74 35.45 -18.39
N ASN A 6 17.70 34.80 -19.56
CA ASN A 6 16.55 34.00 -19.98
C ASN A 6 16.34 32.78 -19.09
N SER A 7 17.43 32.11 -18.69
CA SER A 7 17.37 30.95 -17.80
C SER A 7 16.82 31.30 -16.41
N TRP A 8 17.22 32.45 -15.85
CA TRP A 8 16.67 32.95 -14.58
C TRP A 8 15.19 33.36 -14.67
N VAL A 9 14.76 33.92 -15.79
CA VAL A 9 13.34 34.25 -16.02
C VAL A 9 12.49 32.99 -16.02
N TRP A 10 12.91 31.94 -16.73
CA TRP A 10 12.20 30.66 -16.73
C TRP A 10 12.18 30.00 -15.35
N LEU A 11 13.27 30.11 -14.60
CA LEU A 11 13.32 29.66 -13.21
C LEU A 11 12.27 30.36 -12.35
N ALA A 12 12.19 31.68 -12.43
CA ALA A 12 11.20 32.46 -11.70
C ALA A 12 9.76 32.06 -12.07
N VAL A 13 9.49 31.84 -13.36
CA VAL A 13 8.17 31.39 -13.85
C VAL A 13 7.81 30.01 -13.28
N VAL A 14 8.73 29.05 -13.33
CA VAL A 14 8.50 27.69 -12.83
C VAL A 14 8.26 27.69 -11.32
N VAL A 15 9.10 28.40 -10.56
CA VAL A 15 8.94 28.53 -9.10
C VAL A 15 7.61 29.19 -8.75
N LEU A 16 7.23 30.26 -9.46
CA LEU A 16 5.94 30.93 -9.27
C LEU A 16 4.77 29.96 -9.51
N ILE A 17 4.78 29.21 -10.62
CA ILE A 17 3.69 28.27 -10.93
C ILE A 17 3.64 27.11 -9.94
N ALA A 18 4.78 26.60 -9.50
CA ALA A 18 4.85 25.59 -8.45
C ALA A 18 4.27 26.13 -7.12
N LEU A 19 4.62 27.35 -6.72
CA LEU A 19 4.04 27.98 -5.53
C LEU A 19 2.53 28.15 -5.65
N LEU A 20 2.04 28.62 -6.80
CA LEU A 20 0.60 28.72 -7.07
C LEU A 20 -0.10 27.37 -6.98
N ARG A 21 0.54 26.27 -7.44
CA ARG A 21 0.03 24.91 -7.28
C ARG A 21 -0.13 24.56 -5.81
N TYR A 22 0.88 24.78 -4.97
CA TYR A 22 0.78 24.45 -3.55
C TYR A 22 -0.22 25.32 -2.78
N VAL A 23 -0.34 26.59 -3.12
CA VAL A 23 -1.40 27.46 -2.58
C VAL A 23 -2.78 26.93 -2.98
N SER A 24 -2.97 26.59 -4.25
CA SER A 24 -4.21 25.98 -4.74
C SER A 24 -4.55 24.69 -4.00
N ARG A 25 -3.56 23.80 -3.81
CA ARG A 25 -3.72 22.51 -3.12
C ARG A 25 -3.97 22.67 -1.63
N PHE A 26 -3.31 23.61 -0.98
CA PHE A 26 -3.57 23.95 0.42
C PHE A 26 -5.00 24.45 0.63
N LEU A 27 -5.50 25.30 -0.28
CA LEU A 27 -6.89 25.77 -0.24
C LEU A 27 -7.91 24.65 -0.48
N GLN A 28 -7.56 23.63 -1.29
CA GLN A 28 -8.43 22.48 -1.56
C GLN A 28 -8.43 21.45 -0.41
N LEU A 29 -7.27 21.18 0.17
CA LEU A 29 -7.04 20.05 1.10
C LEU A 29 -6.96 20.47 2.57
N GLY A 30 -6.90 21.78 2.85
CA GLY A 30 -6.90 22.39 4.17
C GLY A 30 -5.59 22.24 4.96
N THR A 31 -4.88 21.12 4.84
CA THR A 31 -3.60 20.87 5.53
C THR A 31 -2.55 20.25 4.61
N PRO A 32 -1.24 20.59 4.74
CA PRO A 32 -0.16 20.01 3.94
C PRO A 32 0.02 18.51 4.18
N LYS A 33 -0.48 17.98 5.31
CA LYS A 33 -0.43 16.55 5.63
C LYS A 33 -1.26 15.68 4.66
N ASN A 34 -2.19 16.29 3.93
CA ASN A 34 -3.06 15.61 2.98
C ASN A 34 -2.53 15.64 1.53
N PHE A 35 -1.30 16.09 1.31
CA PHE A 35 -0.69 16.14 -0.02
C PHE A 35 -0.60 14.74 -0.64
N GLN A 36 -0.98 14.65 -1.91
CA GLN A 36 -0.98 13.40 -2.66
C GLN A 36 0.42 13.11 -3.22
N MET A 37 0.65 11.90 -3.73
CA MET A 37 1.98 11.49 -4.21
C MET A 37 2.50 12.36 -5.36
N GLU A 38 1.61 12.83 -6.23
CA GLU A 38 1.95 13.76 -7.30
C GLU A 38 2.38 15.14 -6.81
N ASP A 39 1.97 15.56 -5.61
CA ASP A 39 2.39 16.82 -5.01
C ASP A 39 3.82 16.74 -4.48
N LEU A 40 4.17 15.61 -3.84
CA LEU A 40 5.52 15.32 -3.37
C LEU A 40 6.48 15.12 -4.54
N LEU A 41 6.07 14.38 -5.57
CA LEU A 41 6.87 14.18 -6.77
C LEU A 41 7.13 15.50 -7.50
N MET A 42 6.17 16.42 -7.50
CA MET A 42 6.38 17.75 -8.08
C MET A 42 7.41 18.58 -7.30
N ILE A 43 7.53 18.42 -5.96
CA ILE A 43 8.59 19.09 -5.18
C ILE A 43 9.95 18.62 -5.69
N VAL A 44 10.10 17.30 -5.87
CA VAL A 44 11.34 16.72 -6.39
C VAL A 44 11.63 17.26 -7.79
N ASN A 45 10.65 17.31 -8.70
CA ASN A 45 10.87 17.84 -10.05
C ASN A 45 11.30 19.31 -10.06
N VAL A 46 10.72 20.15 -9.19
CA VAL A 46 11.11 21.56 -9.11
C VAL A 46 12.55 21.68 -8.60
N ILE A 47 12.96 20.87 -7.62
CA ILE A 47 14.36 20.82 -7.16
C ILE A 47 15.29 20.38 -8.28
N LEU A 48 14.94 19.30 -9.00
CA LEU A 48 15.72 18.83 -10.15
C LEU A 48 15.86 19.90 -11.24
N TYR A 49 14.80 20.67 -11.49
CA TYR A 49 14.83 21.77 -12.47
C TYR A 49 15.68 22.97 -12.02
N VAL A 50 15.62 23.34 -10.74
CA VAL A 50 16.51 24.36 -10.17
C VAL A 50 17.97 23.93 -10.35
N LEU A 51 18.29 22.69 -9.97
CA LEU A 51 19.63 22.14 -10.16
C LEU A 51 20.03 22.10 -11.64
N LEU A 52 19.13 21.67 -12.53
CA LEU A 52 19.35 21.65 -13.98
C LEU A 52 19.76 23.04 -14.50
N THR A 53 19.04 24.09 -14.10
CA THR A 53 19.31 25.47 -14.54
C THR A 53 20.66 25.95 -14.01
N VAL A 54 20.99 25.67 -12.75
CA VAL A 54 22.29 26.04 -12.16
C VAL A 54 23.44 25.32 -12.87
N TYR A 55 23.32 24.01 -13.10
CA TYR A 55 24.39 23.26 -13.77
C TYR A 55 24.55 23.62 -15.24
N LEU A 56 23.47 23.99 -15.95
CA LEU A 56 23.56 24.52 -17.31
C LEU A 56 24.33 25.83 -17.39
N ILE A 57 24.15 26.73 -16.41
CA ILE A 57 24.93 27.98 -16.32
C ILE A 57 26.42 27.67 -16.08
N GLU A 58 26.74 26.69 -15.23
CA GLU A 58 28.13 26.26 -15.03
C GLU A 58 28.71 25.58 -16.28
N VAL A 59 27.91 24.85 -17.06
CA VAL A 59 28.34 24.29 -18.37
C VAL A 59 28.74 25.40 -19.34
N GLU A 60 27.95 26.46 -19.47
CA GLU A 60 28.28 27.63 -20.32
C GLU A 60 29.59 28.29 -19.86
N LYS A 61 29.84 28.31 -18.54
CA LYS A 61 31.03 28.92 -17.95
C LYS A 61 32.33 28.17 -18.23
N TYR A 62 32.34 26.84 -18.11
CA TYR A 62 33.56 26.03 -18.31
C TYR A 62 33.78 25.58 -19.76
N GLY A 63 32.72 25.58 -20.59
CA GLY A 63 32.77 24.99 -21.93
C GLY A 63 32.81 23.46 -21.90
N THR A 64 32.72 22.81 -23.06
CA THR A 64 32.63 21.35 -23.15
C THR A 64 33.55 20.78 -24.24
N ASN A 65 33.73 19.47 -24.24
CA ASN A 65 34.38 18.72 -25.32
C ASN A 65 33.56 18.64 -26.62
N GLY A 66 32.43 19.36 -26.72
CA GLY A 66 31.70 19.58 -27.96
C GLY A 66 32.46 20.54 -28.86
N ILE A 67 33.59 20.09 -29.40
CA ILE A 67 34.42 20.84 -30.34
C ILE A 67 34.51 20.03 -31.64
N PRO A 68 34.31 20.63 -32.82
CA PRO A 68 34.51 19.97 -34.10
C PRO A 68 35.91 19.32 -34.19
N LEU A 69 36.00 18.10 -34.73
CA LEU A 69 37.26 17.35 -34.82
C LEU A 69 38.33 18.08 -35.63
N ASP A 70 37.92 18.90 -36.60
CA ASP A 70 38.78 19.76 -37.44
C ASP A 70 39.34 20.99 -36.70
N LYS A 71 38.86 21.28 -35.49
CA LYS A 71 39.32 22.42 -34.66
C LYS A 71 40.04 21.98 -33.39
N VAL A 72 40.32 20.69 -33.25
CA VAL A 72 40.99 20.12 -32.07
C VAL A 72 42.38 20.72 -31.85
N ASP A 73 43.12 21.00 -32.92
CA ASP A 73 44.47 21.57 -32.84
C ASP A 73 44.50 23.02 -32.32
N GLN A 74 43.33 23.68 -32.23
CA GLN A 74 43.18 25.05 -31.74
C GLN A 74 42.92 25.11 -30.22
N ILE A 75 42.83 23.96 -29.55
CA ILE A 75 42.55 23.89 -28.11
C ILE A 75 43.81 24.31 -27.33
N LYS A 76 43.70 25.40 -26.56
CA LYS A 76 44.77 25.82 -25.64
C LYS A 76 44.95 24.78 -24.53
N PRO A 77 46.18 24.29 -24.25
CA PRO A 77 46.42 23.31 -23.19
C PRO A 77 45.90 23.75 -21.80
N SER A 78 45.91 25.05 -21.52
CA SER A 78 45.41 25.63 -20.27
C SER A 78 43.89 25.50 -20.08
N ALA A 79 43.12 25.30 -21.16
CA ALA A 79 41.66 25.19 -21.12
C ALA A 79 41.18 23.74 -20.92
N ILE A 80 42.05 22.74 -21.10
CA ILE A 80 41.70 21.31 -21.04
C ILE A 80 41.01 20.92 -19.71
N PRO A 81 41.49 21.35 -18.52
CA PRO A 81 40.84 21.00 -17.26
C PRO A 81 39.40 21.51 -17.15
N ASP A 82 39.14 22.73 -17.64
CA ASP A 82 37.81 23.33 -17.64
C ASP A 82 36.87 22.60 -18.60
N LEU A 83 37.34 22.26 -19.80
CA LEU A 83 36.56 21.49 -20.77
C LEU A 83 36.18 20.09 -20.24
N ILE A 84 37.11 19.40 -19.55
CA ILE A 84 36.81 18.12 -18.89
C ILE A 84 35.74 18.31 -17.81
N LYS A 85 35.85 19.39 -17.01
CA LYS A 85 34.88 19.69 -15.96
C LYS A 85 33.50 19.97 -16.55
N GLY A 86 33.39 20.83 -17.56
CA GLY A 86 32.11 21.13 -18.19
C GLY A 86 31.49 19.92 -18.90
N SER A 87 32.28 19.06 -19.56
CA SER A 87 31.76 17.80 -20.12
C SER A 87 31.21 16.84 -19.08
N LYS A 88 31.81 16.76 -17.88
CA LYS A 88 31.21 16.00 -16.77
C LYS A 88 29.90 16.61 -16.30
N LEU A 89 29.80 17.94 -16.28
CA LEU A 89 28.55 18.62 -15.94
C LEU A 89 27.45 18.39 -16.98
N VAL A 90 27.77 18.23 -18.27
CA VAL A 90 26.79 17.86 -19.31
C VAL A 90 26.10 16.53 -18.99
N ILE A 91 26.84 15.55 -18.45
CA ILE A 91 26.25 14.26 -18.02
C ILE A 91 25.25 14.50 -16.87
N VAL A 92 25.62 15.32 -15.89
CA VAL A 92 24.74 15.65 -14.75
C VAL A 92 23.49 16.37 -15.24
N VAL A 93 23.66 17.36 -16.12
CA VAL A 93 22.56 18.10 -16.76
C VAL A 93 21.61 17.14 -17.49
N GLU A 94 22.13 16.17 -18.22
CA GLU A 94 21.29 15.23 -18.96
C GLU A 94 20.45 14.35 -18.03
N GLN A 95 21.03 13.88 -16.94
CA GLN A 95 20.33 13.09 -15.93
C GLN A 95 19.27 13.91 -15.19
N LEU A 96 19.57 15.17 -14.86
CA LEU A 96 18.60 16.08 -14.24
C LEU A 96 17.45 16.41 -15.20
N TRP A 97 17.75 16.65 -16.48
CA TRP A 97 16.74 16.92 -17.51
C TRP A 97 15.84 15.70 -17.73
N LEU A 98 16.40 14.49 -17.85
CA LEU A 98 15.62 13.24 -17.94
C LEU A 98 14.71 13.07 -16.73
N GLY A 99 15.23 13.30 -15.52
CA GLY A 99 14.48 13.27 -14.27
C GLY A 99 13.30 14.25 -14.26
N VAL A 100 13.49 15.49 -14.73
CA VAL A 100 12.40 16.48 -14.83
C VAL A 100 11.34 16.05 -15.83
N ILE A 101 11.72 15.61 -17.04
CA ILE A 101 10.76 15.26 -18.09
C ILE A 101 9.94 14.02 -17.73
N TRP A 102 10.59 12.93 -17.30
CA TRP A 102 9.88 11.72 -16.89
C TRP A 102 9.15 11.91 -15.56
N GLY A 103 9.68 12.72 -14.64
CA GLY A 103 9.00 13.10 -13.42
C GLY A 103 7.69 13.87 -13.68
N CYS A 104 7.67 14.77 -14.66
CA CYS A 104 6.46 15.49 -15.06
C CYS A 104 5.38 14.55 -15.61
N LYS A 105 5.79 13.58 -16.45
CA LYS A 105 4.89 12.53 -16.96
C LYS A 105 4.33 11.66 -15.83
N ALA A 106 5.17 11.27 -14.88
CA ALA A 106 4.73 10.52 -13.71
C ALA A 106 3.71 11.31 -12.86
N CYS A 107 3.91 12.62 -12.68
CA CYS A 107 2.91 13.49 -12.03
C CYS A 107 1.56 13.50 -12.78
N LEU A 108 1.59 13.65 -14.11
CA LEU A 108 0.38 13.64 -14.94
C LEU A 108 -0.33 12.28 -14.90
N LEU A 109 0.41 11.18 -14.97
CA LEU A 109 -0.12 9.82 -14.89
C LEU A 109 -0.74 9.51 -13.53
N LEU A 110 -0.18 9.99 -12.43
CA LEU A 110 -0.77 9.89 -11.10
C LEU A 110 -2.07 10.69 -10.98
N LEU A 111 -2.09 11.91 -11.54
CA LEU A 111 -3.31 12.71 -11.63
C LEU A 111 -4.39 11.99 -12.43
N TYR A 112 -4.06 11.43 -13.60
CA TYR A 112 -5.01 10.67 -14.40
C TYR A 112 -5.43 9.35 -13.76
N SER A 113 -4.54 8.69 -13.05
CA SER A 113 -4.84 7.47 -12.30
C SER A 113 -5.90 7.73 -11.23
N THR A 114 -5.77 8.86 -10.52
CA THR A 114 -6.76 9.33 -9.54
C THR A 114 -8.09 9.67 -10.21
N MET A 115 -8.07 10.40 -11.32
CA MET A 115 -9.29 10.78 -12.05
C MET A 115 -10.04 9.62 -12.70
N THR A 116 -9.32 8.58 -13.12
CA THR A 116 -9.89 7.41 -13.80
C THR A 116 -10.22 6.25 -12.86
N SER A 117 -9.95 6.39 -11.56
CA SER A 117 -10.22 5.35 -10.57
C SER A 117 -11.70 4.93 -10.60
N GLY A 118 -11.95 3.62 -10.73
CA GLY A 118 -13.29 3.06 -10.89
C GLY A 118 -13.81 2.96 -12.34
N LEU A 119 -13.07 3.47 -13.33
CA LEU A 119 -13.41 3.34 -14.75
C LEU A 119 -12.52 2.31 -15.46
N SER A 120 -13.00 1.76 -16.57
CA SER A 120 -12.20 0.83 -17.40
C SER A 120 -10.92 1.47 -17.95
N GLN A 121 -10.94 2.79 -18.19
CA GLN A 121 -9.77 3.56 -18.62
C GLN A 121 -8.62 3.56 -17.61
N HIS A 122 -8.88 3.25 -16.33
CA HIS A 122 -7.84 3.12 -15.32
C HIS A 122 -6.78 2.06 -15.68
N ARG A 123 -7.17 1.00 -16.39
CA ARG A 123 -6.24 -0.03 -16.89
C ARG A 123 -5.28 0.54 -17.94
N ILE A 124 -5.77 1.42 -18.80
CA ILE A 124 -4.99 2.08 -19.86
C ILE A 124 -3.95 3.00 -19.22
N VAL A 125 -4.32 3.80 -18.21
CA VAL A 125 -3.38 4.67 -17.49
C VAL A 125 -2.23 3.87 -16.86
N LYS A 126 -2.51 2.71 -16.28
CA LYS A 126 -1.49 1.81 -15.72
C LYS A 126 -0.54 1.24 -16.78
N LEU A 127 -1.07 0.84 -17.93
CA LEU A 127 -0.27 0.32 -19.04
C LEU A 127 0.66 1.41 -19.61
N ILE A 128 0.13 2.62 -19.81
CA ILE A 128 0.93 3.77 -20.26
C ILE A 128 1.99 4.13 -19.20
N GLY A 129 1.65 4.07 -17.92
CA GLY A 129 2.60 4.29 -16.83
C GLY A 129 3.74 3.26 -16.81
N ALA A 130 3.43 1.98 -17.02
CA ALA A 130 4.44 0.93 -17.15
C ALA A 130 5.35 1.17 -18.36
N PHE A 131 4.77 1.54 -19.51
CA PHE A 131 5.55 1.88 -20.71
C PHE A 131 6.48 3.09 -20.47
N CYS A 132 6.02 4.13 -19.79
CA CYS A 132 6.86 5.28 -19.43
C CYS A 132 8.02 4.92 -18.48
N ALA A 133 7.77 4.03 -17.51
CA ALA A 133 8.81 3.57 -16.59
C ALA A 133 9.85 2.69 -17.32
N LEU A 134 9.39 1.79 -18.19
CA LEU A 134 10.27 0.94 -19.00
C LEU A 134 11.10 1.76 -19.99
N SER A 135 10.51 2.80 -20.60
CA SER A 135 11.24 3.68 -21.52
C SER A 135 12.33 4.47 -20.81
N PHE A 136 12.09 4.93 -19.56
CA PHE A 136 13.11 5.56 -18.73
C PHE A 136 14.28 4.61 -18.47
N VAL A 137 13.99 3.40 -17.99
CA VAL A 137 15.01 2.39 -17.67
C VAL A 137 15.82 2.02 -18.92
N LEU A 138 15.17 1.89 -20.08
CA LEU A 138 15.85 1.62 -21.34
C LEU A 138 16.82 2.75 -21.72
N VAL A 139 16.40 4.01 -21.59
CA VAL A 139 17.26 5.18 -21.86
C VAL A 139 18.49 5.16 -20.96
N GLU A 140 18.32 4.92 -19.65
CA GLU A 140 19.43 4.88 -18.71
C GLU A 140 20.42 3.75 -19.01
N ILE A 141 19.92 2.54 -19.29
CA ILE A 141 20.78 1.40 -19.64
C ILE A 141 21.60 1.74 -20.89
N LEU A 142 20.98 2.28 -21.93
CA LEU A 142 21.68 2.59 -23.17
C LEU A 142 22.69 3.74 -23.00
N PHE A 143 22.35 4.74 -22.19
CA PHE A 143 23.25 5.86 -21.88
C PHE A 143 24.51 5.41 -21.14
N PHE A 144 24.38 4.60 -20.09
CA PHE A 144 25.52 4.18 -19.28
C PHE A 144 26.30 3.00 -19.86
N ALA A 145 25.65 2.11 -20.63
CA ALA A 145 26.26 0.86 -21.07
C ALA A 145 26.52 0.75 -22.57
N ALA A 146 25.77 1.45 -23.44
CA ALA A 146 25.79 1.19 -24.89
C ALA A 146 26.36 2.32 -25.74
N TRP A 147 25.99 3.58 -25.48
CA TRP A 147 26.25 4.66 -26.45
C TRP A 147 27.70 5.14 -26.53
N CYS A 148 28.47 5.07 -25.44
CA CYS A 148 29.87 5.47 -25.43
C CYS A 148 30.68 4.61 -24.47
N HIS A 149 31.61 3.82 -25.00
CA HIS A 149 32.46 2.93 -24.21
C HIS A 149 33.95 3.12 -24.56
N PRO A 150 34.85 3.26 -23.57
CA PRO A 150 34.59 3.32 -22.13
C PRO A 150 33.83 4.61 -21.74
N PHE A 151 33.05 4.56 -20.66
CA PHE A 151 32.20 5.69 -20.21
C PHE A 151 32.98 7.00 -20.03
N SER A 152 34.26 6.91 -19.67
CA SER A 152 35.14 8.09 -19.54
C SER A 152 35.39 8.85 -20.84
N ALA A 153 35.04 8.28 -21.99
CA ALA A 153 35.14 8.96 -23.28
C ALA A 153 34.13 10.11 -23.42
N TYR A 154 33.06 10.16 -22.62
CA TYR A 154 32.11 11.28 -22.61
C TYR A 154 32.76 12.63 -22.25
N TRP A 155 33.82 12.63 -21.43
CA TRP A 155 34.56 13.85 -21.05
C TRP A 155 36.00 13.83 -21.54
N SER A 156 36.30 13.06 -22.58
CA SER A 156 37.62 13.06 -23.20
C SER A 156 37.84 14.34 -24.01
N VAL A 157 39.04 14.92 -23.86
CA VAL A 157 39.54 16.07 -24.63
C VAL A 157 40.92 15.68 -25.19
N PRO A 158 41.08 15.55 -26.51
CA PRO A 158 40.06 15.73 -27.54
C PRO A 158 39.00 14.61 -27.53
N PRO A 159 37.79 14.88 -28.07
CA PRO A 159 36.72 13.89 -28.11
C PRO A 159 37.11 12.70 -29.01
N LYS A 160 37.03 11.48 -28.46
CA LYS A 160 37.35 10.25 -29.22
C LYS A 160 36.37 9.92 -30.34
N ASN A 161 35.11 10.32 -30.18
CA ASN A 161 34.03 10.07 -31.13
C ASN A 161 32.98 11.18 -31.03
N ILE A 162 32.39 11.54 -32.17
CA ILE A 162 31.27 12.49 -32.26
C ILE A 162 30.08 12.04 -31.41
N GLN A 163 29.80 10.74 -31.31
CA GLN A 163 28.71 10.21 -30.50
C GLN A 163 28.92 10.48 -28.99
N CYS A 164 30.17 10.46 -28.53
CA CYS A 164 30.54 10.67 -27.13
C CYS A 164 30.59 12.15 -26.73
N SER A 165 30.63 13.08 -27.69
CA SER A 165 30.64 14.52 -27.43
C SER A 165 29.28 15.18 -27.71
N VAL A 166 28.57 14.72 -28.75
CA VAL A 166 27.31 15.32 -29.22
C VAL A 166 26.06 14.54 -28.78
N TYR A 167 26.22 13.30 -28.29
CA TYR A 167 25.11 12.46 -27.80
C TYR A 167 24.04 12.12 -28.85
N ARG A 168 24.38 12.17 -30.15
CA ARG A 168 23.40 12.12 -31.26
C ARG A 168 22.40 10.96 -31.16
N ASN A 169 22.85 9.71 -31.02
CA ASN A 169 21.94 8.55 -30.94
C ASN A 169 21.07 8.58 -29.68
N HIS A 170 21.62 9.06 -28.57
CA HIS A 170 20.89 9.21 -27.30
C HIS A 170 19.77 10.24 -27.46
N LEU A 171 20.07 11.41 -28.01
CA LEU A 171 19.09 12.48 -28.23
C LEU A 171 17.96 12.05 -29.17
N ILE A 172 18.26 11.26 -30.21
CA ILE A 172 17.25 10.74 -31.14
C ILE A 172 16.32 9.74 -30.44
N LEU A 173 16.87 8.77 -29.69
CA LEU A 173 16.07 7.79 -28.97
C LEU A 173 15.18 8.47 -27.92
N VAL A 174 15.77 9.37 -27.14
CA VAL A 174 15.07 10.14 -26.12
C VAL A 174 13.93 10.95 -26.74
N LEU A 175 14.16 11.62 -27.88
CA LEU A 175 13.11 12.35 -28.58
C LEU A 175 11.95 11.43 -28.98
N ALA A 176 12.25 10.29 -29.60
CA ALA A 176 11.24 9.34 -30.06
C ALA A 176 10.39 8.81 -28.90
N LEU A 177 11.03 8.37 -27.81
CA LEU A 177 10.33 7.89 -26.62
C LEU A 177 9.57 9.02 -25.92
N ASN A 178 10.13 10.23 -25.85
CA ASN A 178 9.48 11.39 -25.25
C ASN A 178 8.15 11.71 -25.97
N ILE A 179 8.20 11.88 -27.29
CA ILE A 179 7.02 12.13 -28.13
C ILE A 179 6.00 11.00 -28.01
N ALA A 180 6.44 9.73 -28.11
CA ALA A 180 5.53 8.58 -28.01
C ALA A 180 4.79 8.58 -26.67
N THR A 181 5.50 8.77 -25.56
CA THR A 181 4.88 8.82 -24.23
C THR A 181 3.92 9.99 -24.06
N ASP A 182 4.25 11.18 -24.57
CA ASP A 182 3.38 12.36 -24.47
C ASP A 182 2.09 12.20 -25.28
N LEU A 183 2.17 11.62 -26.48
CA LEU A 183 1.01 11.28 -27.29
C LEU A 183 0.09 10.28 -26.57
N MET A 184 0.66 9.22 -25.99
CA MET A 184 -0.11 8.23 -25.21
C MET A 184 -0.82 8.88 -24.02
N ILE A 185 -0.13 9.74 -23.27
CA ILE A 185 -0.69 10.44 -22.11
C ILE A 185 -1.83 11.38 -22.54
N MET A 186 -1.68 12.08 -23.67
CA MET A 186 -2.70 12.98 -24.22
C MET A 186 -3.97 12.23 -24.67
N CYS A 187 -3.85 10.96 -25.09
CA CYS A 187 -4.99 10.14 -25.50
C CYS A 187 -5.84 9.64 -24.32
N ILE A 188 -5.35 9.66 -23.08
CA ILE A 188 -6.09 9.21 -21.89
C ILE A 188 -7.42 9.96 -21.68
N PRO A 189 -7.46 11.31 -21.67
CA PRO A 189 -8.70 12.06 -21.44
C PRO A 189 -9.68 12.02 -22.62
N LEU A 190 -9.23 11.75 -23.85
CA LEU A 190 -10.05 11.92 -25.06
C LEU A 190 -11.34 11.07 -25.06
N PRO A 191 -11.33 9.77 -24.70
CA PRO A 191 -12.55 8.97 -24.62
C PRO A 191 -13.53 9.45 -23.54
N LEU A 192 -13.02 10.05 -22.45
CA LEU A 192 -13.85 10.65 -21.39
C LEU A 192 -14.57 11.89 -21.91
N LEU A 193 -13.87 12.75 -22.65
CA LEU A 193 -14.44 13.97 -23.24
C LEU A 193 -15.48 13.70 -24.31
N ILE A 194 -15.29 12.64 -25.09
CA ILE A 194 -16.23 12.27 -26.15
C ILE A 194 -17.55 11.80 -25.55
N LYS A 195 -17.50 10.99 -24.48
CA LYS A 195 -18.69 10.46 -23.79
C LYS A 195 -19.35 11.45 -22.84
N ALA A 196 -18.68 12.53 -22.47
CA ALA A 196 -19.22 13.53 -21.55
C ALA A 196 -20.30 14.40 -22.21
N LYS A 197 -21.50 14.42 -21.63
CA LYS A 197 -22.62 15.31 -22.02
C LYS A 197 -22.38 16.74 -21.50
N LEU A 198 -21.40 17.44 -22.08
CA LEU A 198 -21.05 18.82 -21.71
C LEU A 198 -21.47 19.81 -22.81
N SER A 199 -21.79 21.05 -22.43
CA SER A 199 -22.05 22.12 -23.42
C SER A 199 -20.81 22.41 -24.27
N LEU A 200 -21.00 22.91 -25.50
CA LEU A 200 -19.91 23.05 -26.48
C LEU A 200 -18.76 23.93 -25.99
N THR A 201 -19.05 25.08 -25.36
CA THR A 201 -18.05 25.94 -24.71
C THR A 201 -17.24 25.18 -23.67
N LYS A 202 -17.88 24.21 -23.01
CA LYS A 202 -17.25 23.41 -21.96
C LYS A 202 -16.26 22.40 -22.50
N LYS A 203 -16.66 21.76 -23.60
CA LYS A 203 -15.83 20.83 -24.36
C LYS A 203 -14.63 21.55 -24.97
N ILE A 204 -14.81 22.75 -25.52
CA ILE A 204 -13.74 23.55 -26.14
C ILE A 204 -12.66 23.94 -25.13
N THR A 205 -13.01 24.48 -23.96
CA THR A 205 -11.98 24.90 -22.99
C THR A 205 -11.23 23.71 -22.41
N LEU A 206 -11.91 22.59 -22.20
CA LEU A 206 -11.28 21.37 -21.70
C LEU A 206 -10.35 20.75 -22.77
N CYS A 207 -10.76 20.74 -24.04
CA CYS A 207 -9.87 20.42 -25.16
C CYS A 207 -8.67 21.37 -25.25
N ALA A 208 -8.85 22.67 -25.00
CA ALA A 208 -7.76 23.64 -25.00
C ALA A 208 -6.71 23.32 -23.91
N VAL A 209 -7.14 22.96 -22.70
CA VAL A 209 -6.21 22.55 -21.62
C VAL A 209 -5.44 21.29 -22.01
N PHE A 210 -6.08 20.30 -22.63
CA PHE A 210 -5.40 19.07 -23.07
C PHE A 210 -4.50 19.27 -24.30
N SER A 211 -4.80 20.25 -25.15
CA SER A 211 -3.93 20.62 -26.27
C SER A 211 -2.59 21.24 -25.86
N LEU A 212 -2.43 21.65 -24.59
CA LEU A 212 -1.14 22.10 -24.06
C LEU A 212 -0.05 21.01 -24.10
N GLY A 213 -0.44 19.74 -24.14
CA GLY A 213 0.50 18.63 -24.37
C GLY A 213 1.17 18.69 -25.75
N ILE A 214 0.50 19.25 -26.77
CA ILE A 214 1.09 19.46 -28.10
C ILE A 214 2.24 20.48 -28.01
N PHE A 215 2.10 21.50 -27.16
CA PHE A 215 3.14 22.51 -26.99
C PHE A 215 4.41 21.92 -26.34
N VAL A 216 4.27 20.98 -25.40
CA VAL A 216 5.40 20.23 -24.82
C VAL A 216 6.13 19.42 -25.90
N ILE A 217 5.37 18.72 -26.76
CA ILE A 217 5.92 17.95 -27.89
C ILE A 217 6.70 18.87 -28.85
N LEU A 218 6.16 20.04 -29.20
CA LEU A 218 6.85 21.02 -30.05
C LEU A 218 8.15 21.53 -29.40
N CYS A 219 8.13 21.81 -28.10
CA CYS A 219 9.33 22.22 -27.37
C CYS A 219 10.40 21.12 -27.36
N SER A 220 9.99 19.86 -27.22
CA SER A 220 10.87 18.68 -27.31
C SER A 220 11.52 18.53 -28.68
N ILE A 221 10.74 18.68 -29.75
CA ILE A 221 11.25 18.67 -31.12
C ILE A 221 12.26 19.80 -31.34
N LEU A 222 11.93 21.03 -30.94
CA LEU A 222 12.82 22.18 -31.10
C LEU A 222 14.10 22.03 -30.29
N SER A 223 13.99 21.57 -29.04
CA SER A 223 15.12 21.30 -28.16
C SER A 223 16.12 20.32 -28.76
N LYS A 224 15.63 19.18 -29.24
CA LYS A 224 16.51 18.18 -29.86
C LYS A 224 16.96 18.59 -31.27
N TYR A 225 16.15 19.34 -32.02
CA TYR A 225 16.56 19.92 -33.30
C TYR A 225 17.77 20.85 -33.13
N TYR A 226 17.74 21.80 -32.20
CA TYR A 226 18.88 22.69 -31.97
C TYR A 226 20.10 21.97 -31.40
N SER A 227 19.87 20.95 -30.56
CA SER A 227 20.96 20.13 -30.02
C SER A 227 21.69 19.30 -31.09
N ILE A 228 20.98 18.86 -32.13
CA ILE A 228 21.55 18.01 -33.19
C ILE A 228 22.07 18.85 -34.37
N SER A 229 21.35 19.92 -34.75
CA SER A 229 21.70 20.76 -35.90
C SER A 229 22.82 21.74 -35.62
N ASN A 230 22.92 22.23 -34.38
CA ASN A 230 24.00 23.11 -33.94
C ASN A 230 24.60 22.61 -32.61
N PRO A 231 25.30 21.46 -32.63
CA PRO A 231 25.74 20.79 -31.41
C PRO A 231 26.86 21.53 -30.65
N TYR A 232 27.47 22.52 -31.29
CA TYR A 232 28.61 23.28 -30.77
C TYR A 232 28.27 24.73 -30.42
N GLY A 233 27.00 25.14 -30.57
CA GLY A 233 26.54 26.49 -30.22
C GLY A 233 25.77 26.51 -28.91
N ASP A 234 25.58 27.68 -28.32
CA ASP A 234 25.00 27.78 -26.96
C ASP A 234 23.47 27.64 -26.92
N ARG A 235 22.82 27.59 -28.09
CA ARG A 235 21.34 27.58 -28.18
C ARG A 235 20.70 26.33 -27.59
N TRP A 236 21.39 25.19 -27.54
CA TRP A 236 20.81 23.98 -26.98
C TRP A 236 20.56 24.11 -25.47
N VAL A 237 21.41 24.86 -24.75
CA VAL A 237 21.25 25.16 -23.32
C VAL A 237 19.93 25.89 -23.06
N ASP A 238 19.66 26.94 -23.83
CA ASP A 238 18.42 27.72 -23.72
C ASP A 238 17.17 26.85 -23.95
N TRP A 239 17.23 25.94 -24.93
CA TRP A 239 16.08 25.09 -25.25
C TRP A 239 15.85 23.97 -24.25
N TYR A 240 16.90 23.45 -23.60
CA TYR A 240 16.77 22.49 -22.50
C TYR A 240 16.00 23.10 -21.32
N VAL A 241 16.33 24.35 -20.95
CA VAL A 241 15.63 25.08 -19.89
C VAL A 241 14.16 25.31 -20.29
N ARG A 242 13.90 25.73 -21.54
CA ARG A 242 12.54 26.01 -22.04
C ARG A 242 11.66 24.77 -22.08
N GLU A 243 12.19 23.65 -22.56
CA GLU A 243 11.46 22.39 -22.63
C GLU A 243 11.08 21.89 -21.24
N ALA A 244 12.05 21.81 -20.32
CA ALA A 244 11.83 21.37 -18.95
C ALA A 244 10.86 22.30 -18.21
N ALA A 245 11.00 23.62 -18.38
CA ALA A 245 10.08 24.60 -17.83
C ALA A 245 8.66 24.40 -18.35
N THR A 246 8.51 24.26 -19.67
CA THR A 246 7.22 24.06 -20.32
C THR A 246 6.54 22.79 -19.82
N ALA A 247 7.28 21.69 -19.67
CA ALA A 247 6.76 20.44 -19.13
C ALA A 247 6.23 20.62 -17.70
N ILE A 248 6.98 21.30 -16.82
CA ILE A 248 6.54 21.59 -15.44
C ILE A 248 5.30 22.48 -15.45
N VAL A 249 5.30 23.55 -16.25
CA VAL A 249 4.15 24.46 -16.36
C VAL A 249 2.90 23.70 -16.78
N VAL A 250 2.97 22.93 -17.86
CA VAL A 250 1.84 22.15 -18.38
C VAL A 250 1.37 21.09 -17.37
N ALA A 251 2.28 20.43 -16.66
CA ALA A 251 1.93 19.46 -15.63
C ALA A 251 1.17 20.07 -14.43
N ASN A 252 1.32 21.37 -14.18
CA ASN A 252 0.72 22.06 -13.03
C ASN A 252 -0.58 22.82 -13.38
N ILE A 253 -0.86 23.07 -14.66
CA ILE A 253 -2.05 23.82 -15.10
C ILE A 253 -3.38 23.20 -14.61
N PRO A 254 -3.61 21.87 -14.71
CA PRO A 254 -4.87 21.27 -14.26
C PRO A 254 -5.18 21.51 -12.78
N GLN A 255 -4.15 21.56 -11.93
CA GLN A 255 -4.29 21.69 -10.47
C GLN A 255 -4.28 23.14 -9.97
N THR A 256 -3.76 24.08 -10.78
CA THR A 256 -3.79 25.52 -10.49
C THR A 256 -5.07 26.19 -10.98
N TRP A 257 -5.83 25.54 -11.87
CA TRP A 257 -7.06 26.07 -12.48
C TRP A 257 -8.08 26.63 -11.47
N THR A 258 -8.23 25.99 -10.30
CA THR A 258 -9.15 26.45 -9.25
C THR A 258 -8.75 27.80 -8.65
N LEU A 259 -7.45 28.06 -8.53
CA LEU A 259 -6.93 29.33 -8.01
C LEU A 259 -7.06 30.43 -9.06
N PHE A 260 -6.72 30.14 -10.32
CA PHE A 260 -6.92 31.08 -11.44
C PHE A 260 -8.37 31.54 -11.52
N ARG A 261 -9.33 30.62 -11.40
CA ARG A 261 -10.74 30.97 -11.38
C ARG A 261 -11.11 31.93 -10.23
N ARG A 262 -10.56 31.71 -9.04
CA ARG A 262 -10.82 32.55 -7.86
C ARG A 262 -10.19 33.93 -7.97
N MET A 263 -8.99 34.03 -8.56
CA MET A 263 -8.26 35.28 -8.75
C MET A 263 -8.88 36.18 -9.82
N PHE A 264 -9.37 35.58 -10.91
CA PHE A 264 -9.93 36.34 -12.06
C PHE A 264 -11.46 36.45 -12.05
N ASN A 265 -12.12 36.03 -10.96
CA ASN A 265 -13.58 36.11 -10.79
C ASN A 265 -14.38 35.49 -11.96
N TRP A 266 -13.83 34.44 -12.59
CA TRP A 266 -14.43 33.82 -13.76
C TRP A 266 -15.67 33.00 -13.37
N LYS A 267 -16.82 33.26 -14.00
CA LYS A 267 -18.05 32.49 -13.81
C LYS A 267 -17.81 30.98 -13.94
N SER A 268 -18.49 30.24 -13.08
CA SER A 268 -18.52 28.78 -13.05
C SER A 268 -18.76 28.15 -14.41
N PHE A 269 -17.82 27.31 -14.81
CA PHE A 269 -17.94 26.47 -15.98
C PHE A 269 -18.99 25.36 -15.83
N LEU A 270 -19.59 25.15 -14.65
CA LEU A 270 -20.56 24.07 -14.39
C LEU A 270 -21.87 24.54 -13.77
N ALA A 271 -22.17 25.84 -13.79
CA ALA A 271 -23.49 26.33 -13.42
C ALA A 271 -24.52 25.88 -14.47
N HIS A 272 -25.50 25.09 -14.04
CA HIS A 272 -26.75 24.94 -14.78
C HIS A 272 -27.49 26.27 -14.74
N SER A 273 -27.94 26.72 -15.92
CA SER A 273 -28.93 27.79 -16.04
C SER A 273 -30.23 27.30 -15.41
N SER A 274 -30.61 27.82 -14.25
CA SER A 274 -31.98 27.72 -13.74
C SER A 274 -32.73 29.02 -14.03
N TYR A 275 -33.85 28.81 -14.70
CA TYR A 275 -34.88 29.76 -15.08
C TYR A 275 -35.40 30.59 -13.88
N ASN A 276 -35.88 31.80 -14.21
CA ASN A 276 -36.48 32.84 -13.37
C ASN A 276 -37.11 32.43 -12.03
N ARG A 277 -36.73 33.14 -10.96
CA ARG A 277 -37.69 33.55 -9.91
C ARG A 277 -37.37 34.93 -9.34
N SER A 278 -38.45 35.68 -9.21
CA SER A 278 -38.61 37.05 -8.76
C SER A 278 -38.29 37.26 -7.28
N HIS A 279 -37.68 38.42 -7.01
CA HIS A 279 -37.83 39.30 -5.83
C HIS A 279 -38.09 38.66 -4.45
N SER A 280 -37.04 38.60 -3.63
CA SER A 280 -37.08 39.17 -2.27
C SER A 280 -35.66 39.51 -1.81
N ARG A 281 -35.50 40.74 -1.32
CA ARG A 281 -34.22 41.38 -0.99
C ARG A 281 -34.00 41.25 0.51
N SER A 282 -33.07 40.39 0.94
CA SER A 282 -32.56 40.38 2.32
C SER A 282 -31.04 40.53 2.32
N LYS A 283 -30.58 41.55 3.05
CA LYS A 283 -29.18 41.97 3.19
C LYS A 283 -28.45 41.05 4.17
N TYR A 284 -27.72 40.06 3.66
CA TYR A 284 -26.47 39.55 4.23
C TYR A 284 -25.66 38.94 3.08
N THR A 285 -24.79 39.73 2.48
CA THR A 285 -23.99 39.33 1.32
C THR A 285 -22.64 38.76 1.75
N ASN A 286 -22.24 37.71 1.04
CA ASN A 286 -20.88 37.13 0.89
C ASN A 286 -20.57 35.84 1.66
N ARG A 287 -21.40 34.81 1.47
CA ARG A 287 -20.91 33.42 1.35
C ARG A 287 -21.28 32.89 -0.03
N LEU A 288 -20.26 32.48 -0.77
CA LEU A 288 -20.27 32.21 -2.21
C LEU A 288 -21.16 31.02 -2.61
N ASP A 289 -21.96 31.25 -3.65
CA ASP A 289 -22.67 30.26 -4.45
C ASP A 289 -21.70 29.21 -5.02
N SER A 290 -21.90 27.97 -4.57
CA SER A 290 -21.18 26.79 -5.03
C SER A 290 -21.87 26.22 -6.27
N SER A 291 -21.31 26.52 -7.43
CA SER A 291 -21.42 25.63 -8.57
C SER A 291 -20.03 25.37 -9.11
N THR A 292 -19.45 24.21 -8.77
CA THR A 292 -18.46 23.43 -9.53
C THR A 292 -17.94 22.31 -8.63
N ILE A 293 -18.22 21.07 -9.05
CA ILE A 293 -17.69 19.78 -8.58
C ILE A 293 -17.27 19.78 -7.11
N HIS A 294 -18.27 19.67 -6.24
CA HIS A 294 -18.08 19.10 -4.91
C HIS A 294 -17.65 17.63 -5.08
N LEU A 295 -16.37 17.35 -4.86
CA LEU A 295 -15.91 16.03 -4.40
C LEU A 295 -15.65 16.12 -2.90
N SER A 296 -16.70 16.48 -2.17
CA SER A 296 -16.82 16.25 -0.74
C SER A 296 -17.58 14.93 -0.57
N ARG A 297 -16.84 13.87 -0.22
CA ARG A 297 -17.42 12.62 0.25
C ARG A 297 -18.20 12.91 1.53
N PHE A 298 -19.44 12.43 1.57
CA PHE A 298 -20.41 12.65 2.64
C PHE A 298 -19.79 12.51 4.03
N LYS A 299 -19.93 13.59 4.82
CA LYS A 299 -19.77 13.62 6.27
C LYS A 299 -21.19 13.73 6.84
N GLY A 300 -21.65 12.69 7.52
CA GLY A 300 -22.76 12.72 8.47
C GLY A 300 -22.30 11.91 9.70
N GLY A 301 -22.42 12.36 10.93
CA GLY A 301 -23.00 13.58 11.45
C GLY A 301 -22.33 13.99 12.77
N ASP A 302 -22.72 15.15 13.26
CA ASP A 302 -22.43 15.58 14.63
C ASP A 302 -23.75 15.96 15.33
N LYS A 303 -23.65 15.98 16.66
CA LYS A 303 -24.67 15.65 17.67
C LYS A 303 -25.87 16.61 17.83
N SER A 304 -26.94 15.97 18.32
CA SER A 304 -28.08 16.44 19.13
C SER A 304 -28.17 17.92 19.53
N HIS A 305 -29.28 18.55 19.13
CA HIS A 305 -30.10 19.35 20.05
C HIS A 305 -31.59 19.04 19.83
N THR A 306 -32.25 18.69 20.93
CA THR A 306 -33.67 18.39 21.07
C THR A 306 -34.58 19.55 20.67
N ARG A 307 -35.57 19.30 19.80
CA ARG A 307 -36.95 19.79 19.94
C ARG A 307 -37.91 19.03 19.02
N SER A 308 -39.03 18.66 19.62
CA SER A 308 -40.23 17.99 19.13
C SER A 308 -40.83 18.56 17.83
N VAL A 309 -41.47 17.70 17.01
CA VAL A 309 -42.91 17.71 16.64
C VAL A 309 -43.15 16.92 15.33
N ASP A 310 -44.08 15.97 15.46
CA ASP A 310 -45.08 15.36 14.56
C ASP A 310 -44.89 14.95 13.09
N ILE A 311 -45.59 13.84 12.88
CA ILE A 311 -46.00 13.05 11.73
C ILE A 311 -46.91 13.86 10.77
N THR A 312 -46.68 13.78 9.45
CA THR A 312 -47.65 13.45 8.37
C THR A 312 -47.23 13.99 6.99
N ALA A 313 -47.58 13.21 5.94
CA ALA A 313 -47.74 13.58 4.52
C ALA A 313 -46.45 13.83 3.70
N SER A 314 -46.16 13.24 2.54
CA SER A 314 -46.88 12.44 1.51
C SER A 314 -45.78 11.69 0.71
N GLY A 315 -45.87 10.46 0.22
CA GLY A 315 -46.96 9.84 -0.54
C GLY A 315 -46.71 10.03 -2.04
N GLU A 316 -45.87 9.21 -2.68
CA GLU A 316 -45.82 9.11 -4.15
C GLU A 316 -46.28 7.72 -4.61
N HIS A 317 -47.31 7.75 -5.45
CA HIS A 317 -48.06 6.64 -6.03
C HIS A 317 -47.28 5.91 -7.12
N ILE A 318 -47.42 4.59 -7.14
CA ILE A 318 -47.05 3.70 -8.25
C ILE A 318 -48.17 3.75 -9.30
N ASN A 319 -47.82 4.01 -10.55
CA ASN A 319 -48.75 4.01 -11.70
C ASN A 319 -48.82 2.59 -12.31
N PRO A 320 -50.02 1.97 -12.48
CA PRO A 320 -50.12 0.56 -12.91
C PRO A 320 -49.99 0.26 -14.42
N ASP A 321 -49.88 1.27 -15.30
CA ASP A 321 -50.05 1.07 -16.75
C ASP A 321 -48.76 1.15 -17.60
N GLN A 322 -47.61 0.71 -17.08
CA GLN A 322 -46.40 0.49 -17.88
C GLN A 322 -45.98 -0.99 -17.86
N PRO A 323 -45.83 -1.66 -19.02
CA PRO A 323 -45.28 -3.01 -19.05
C PRO A 323 -43.79 -2.95 -18.66
N LEU A 324 -43.44 -3.67 -17.60
CA LEU A 324 -42.06 -3.89 -17.17
C LEU A 324 -41.33 -4.75 -18.21
N GLU A 325 -40.41 -4.17 -18.97
CA GLU A 325 -39.44 -4.92 -19.75
C GLU A 325 -38.41 -5.56 -18.81
N ILE A 326 -38.56 -6.87 -18.62
CA ILE A 326 -37.67 -7.74 -17.87
C ILE A 326 -36.37 -7.91 -18.67
N TRP A 327 -35.26 -7.41 -18.14
CA TRP A 327 -33.92 -7.74 -18.66
C TRP A 327 -33.50 -9.12 -18.16
N GLU A 328 -33.73 -10.11 -19.02
CA GLU A 328 -33.03 -11.39 -19.20
C GLU A 328 -32.34 -12.02 -17.96
N HIS A 329 -33.03 -13.01 -17.37
CA HIS A 329 -32.44 -14.01 -16.49
C HIS A 329 -31.48 -14.91 -17.27
N ARG A 330 -30.17 -14.84 -17.00
CA ARG A 330 -29.26 -15.94 -17.34
C ARG A 330 -29.45 -17.07 -16.32
N GLN A 331 -30.24 -18.08 -16.72
CA GLN A 331 -30.22 -19.39 -16.10
C GLN A 331 -28.89 -20.08 -16.46
N PHE A 332 -28.15 -20.54 -15.46
CA PHE A 332 -27.10 -21.53 -15.66
C PHE A 332 -27.77 -22.90 -15.61
N GLN A 333 -27.87 -23.58 -16.76
CA GLN A 333 -28.15 -25.00 -16.81
C GLN A 333 -26.88 -25.75 -16.40
N TRP A 334 -27.04 -26.65 -15.44
CA TRP A 334 -26.08 -27.71 -15.14
C TRP A 334 -26.39 -28.85 -16.10
N GLU A 335 -25.41 -29.25 -16.90
CA GLU A 335 -25.48 -30.47 -17.69
C GLU A 335 -24.56 -31.47 -16.98
N ASP A 336 -25.19 -32.38 -16.23
CA ASP A 336 -24.57 -33.61 -15.76
C ASP A 336 -24.39 -34.50 -16.99
N ASP A 337 -23.14 -34.86 -17.31
CA ASP A 337 -22.88 -36.03 -18.15
C ASP A 337 -21.71 -36.83 -17.57
N CYS A 338 -22.07 -37.95 -16.96
CA CYS A 338 -21.20 -39.07 -16.65
C CYS A 338 -21.04 -39.93 -17.92
N ASP A 339 -19.82 -40.14 -18.41
CA ASP A 339 -19.16 -41.46 -18.42
C ASP A 339 -17.94 -41.53 -19.36
N ASP A 340 -16.89 -42.14 -18.80
CA ASP A 340 -15.89 -43.04 -19.36
C ASP A 340 -15.33 -42.93 -20.80
N LYS A 341 -13.98 -42.86 -20.82
CA LYS A 341 -13.01 -43.53 -21.71
C LYS A 341 -13.01 -43.18 -23.20
N VAL A 342 -11.82 -42.76 -23.70
CA VAL A 342 -11.07 -43.40 -24.82
C VAL A 342 -9.82 -42.58 -25.23
N VAL A 343 -8.64 -43.22 -25.07
CA VAL A 343 -7.43 -43.24 -25.96
C VAL A 343 -6.53 -41.98 -25.99
N ILE A 344 -5.32 -41.96 -25.39
CA ILE A 344 -4.03 -42.65 -25.66
C ILE A 344 -3.37 -42.31 -27.03
N ARG A 345 -2.07 -41.92 -26.98
CA ARG A 345 -1.09 -41.59 -28.05
C ARG A 345 -1.17 -40.13 -28.55
N ARG A 346 -0.12 -39.31 -28.59
CA ARG A 346 1.30 -39.48 -28.98
C ARG A 346 1.97 -38.16 -28.51
N LEU A 347 3.04 -38.11 -27.72
CA LEU A 347 4.43 -38.27 -28.14
C LEU A 347 5.30 -38.32 -26.85
N ARG A 348 6.01 -39.43 -26.68
CA ARG A 348 7.17 -39.56 -25.78
C ARG A 348 8.40 -39.72 -26.69
N ASP A 349 9.55 -39.41 -26.11
CA ASP A 349 10.93 -39.49 -26.65
C ASP A 349 11.39 -38.14 -27.23
N VAL A 350 12.45 -37.48 -26.75
CA VAL A 350 13.76 -38.00 -26.31
C VAL A 350 14.34 -37.07 -25.22
N TYR A 351 14.70 -37.63 -24.06
CA TYR A 351 16.03 -37.54 -23.41
C TYR A 351 15.95 -38.15 -22.01
N LEU A 352 16.48 -39.36 -21.92
CA LEU A 352 16.65 -40.18 -20.74
C LEU A 352 17.89 -39.68 -19.98
N PHE A 353 17.75 -39.21 -18.74
CA PHE A 353 18.83 -39.30 -17.75
C PHE A 353 18.30 -40.09 -16.56
N HIS A 354 18.84 -41.30 -16.40
CA HIS A 354 18.71 -42.10 -15.20
C HIS A 354 19.26 -41.30 -14.01
N VAL A 355 18.42 -41.02 -13.01
CA VAL A 355 18.89 -40.79 -11.64
C VAL A 355 18.13 -41.75 -10.73
N VAL A 356 18.89 -42.72 -10.26
CA VAL A 356 18.58 -43.67 -9.19
C VAL A 356 18.03 -42.89 -7.99
N THR A 357 16.82 -43.23 -7.55
CA THR A 357 16.24 -42.78 -6.28
C THR A 357 16.99 -43.44 -5.12
N LEU A 358 18.11 -42.82 -4.71
CA LEU A 358 18.69 -43.06 -3.39
C LEU A 358 17.80 -42.40 -2.34
N ARG A 359 17.09 -43.24 -1.59
CA ARG A 359 16.34 -42.89 -0.38
C ARG A 359 17.34 -42.46 0.69
N PHE A 360 17.75 -41.19 0.69
CA PHE A 360 18.48 -40.60 1.80
C PHE A 360 17.48 -40.32 2.94
N THR A 361 17.49 -41.19 3.95
CA THR A 361 17.09 -40.82 5.31
C THR A 361 18.06 -39.76 5.81
N ARG A 362 17.82 -38.49 5.45
CA ARG A 362 18.52 -37.36 6.08
C ARG A 362 17.90 -37.15 7.45
N ASN A 363 18.53 -37.77 8.43
CA ASN A 363 18.40 -37.47 9.84
C ASN A 363 19.09 -36.11 10.10
N THR A 364 18.52 -35.02 9.59
CA THR A 364 18.97 -33.65 9.88
C THR A 364 17.98 -33.03 10.84
N ARG A 365 18.42 -32.83 12.10
CA ARG A 365 17.68 -32.07 13.12
C ARG A 365 17.26 -30.71 12.53
N PRO A 366 15.98 -30.30 12.64
CA PRO A 366 15.52 -29.05 12.05
C PRO A 366 16.03 -27.87 12.88
N SER A 367 17.20 -27.33 12.55
CA SER A 367 17.54 -25.96 12.93
C SER A 367 16.66 -25.04 12.08
N SER A 368 15.71 -24.34 12.71
CA SER A 368 14.76 -23.49 12.01
C SER A 368 15.49 -22.41 11.19
N ARG A 369 15.10 -22.21 9.92
CA ARG A 369 15.59 -21.10 9.07
C ARG A 369 15.37 -19.72 9.71
N LEU A 370 14.47 -19.64 10.70
CA LEU A 370 14.23 -18.47 11.54
C LEU A 370 15.43 -18.12 12.44
N ALA A 371 16.16 -19.10 12.98
CA ALA A 371 17.30 -18.83 13.86
C ALA A 371 18.50 -18.25 13.09
N GLU A 372 18.92 -18.92 12.01
CA GLU A 372 20.06 -18.49 11.18
C GLU A 372 19.86 -17.09 10.60
N ARG A 373 18.62 -16.72 10.25
CA ARG A 373 18.32 -15.49 9.52
C ARG A 373 18.13 -14.26 10.40
N TYR A 374 17.86 -14.46 11.69
CA TYR A 374 17.76 -13.40 12.69
C TYR A 374 19.07 -13.17 13.45
N ASN A 375 20.13 -13.90 13.09
CA ASN A 375 21.41 -13.94 13.80
C ASN A 375 21.21 -14.14 15.32
N MET A 376 20.24 -14.99 15.68
CA MET A 376 19.85 -15.30 17.04
C MET A 376 19.75 -16.82 17.21
N PRO A 377 20.15 -17.37 18.37
CA PRO A 377 19.91 -18.78 18.68
C PRO A 377 18.41 -18.99 18.94
N GLY A 378 17.64 -19.24 17.87
CA GLY A 378 16.25 -19.70 18.00
C GLY A 378 16.20 -21.15 18.47
N LEU A 379 15.11 -21.52 19.17
CA LEU A 379 14.92 -22.91 19.58
C LEU A 379 14.63 -23.77 18.33
N ALA A 380 15.29 -24.92 18.22
CA ALA A 380 14.83 -25.98 17.33
C ALA A 380 13.55 -26.56 17.92
N PHE A 381 12.42 -26.40 17.22
CA PHE A 381 11.12 -26.90 17.66
C PHE A 381 10.55 -27.82 16.59
N ASN A 382 10.22 -29.04 16.98
CA ASN A 382 9.56 -30.03 16.17
C ASN A 382 8.21 -30.37 16.83
N PRO A 383 7.07 -29.97 16.25
CA PRO A 383 5.77 -30.19 16.86
C PRO A 383 5.47 -31.66 17.12
N ASP A 384 5.94 -32.59 16.29
CA ASP A 384 5.65 -34.02 16.45
C ASP A 384 6.27 -34.63 17.72
N ASN A 385 7.37 -34.05 18.24
CA ASN A 385 8.11 -34.61 19.39
C ASN A 385 8.17 -33.67 20.60
N ASP A 386 8.09 -32.35 20.38
CA ASP A 386 8.28 -31.34 21.43
C ASP A 386 6.95 -30.86 22.04
N ILE A 387 5.81 -31.12 21.38
CA ILE A 387 4.50 -30.94 22.00
C ILE A 387 4.27 -32.14 22.94
N PRO A 388 4.11 -31.91 24.26
CA PRO A 388 3.83 -32.98 25.21
C PRO A 388 2.41 -33.50 25.03
N ASP A 389 2.09 -34.59 25.73
CA ASP A 389 0.72 -35.07 25.85
C ASP A 389 -0.20 -33.96 26.41
N LEU A 390 -1.29 -33.70 25.70
CA LEU A 390 -2.30 -32.69 26.02
C LEU A 390 -3.55 -33.32 26.65
N SER A 391 -3.48 -34.57 27.09
CA SER A 391 -4.60 -35.26 27.74
C SER A 391 -5.23 -34.42 28.85
N GLY A 392 -6.56 -34.34 28.81
CA GLY A 392 -7.35 -33.54 29.77
C GLY A 392 -7.37 -32.02 29.50
N LYS A 393 -6.63 -31.51 28.50
CA LYS A 393 -6.59 -30.08 28.15
C LYS A 393 -7.73 -29.69 27.22
N VAL A 394 -8.35 -28.56 27.49
CA VAL A 394 -9.31 -27.90 26.59
C VAL A 394 -8.64 -26.70 25.95
N ILE A 395 -8.67 -26.65 24.62
CA ILE A 395 -7.97 -25.64 23.82
C ILE A 395 -8.99 -24.89 22.96
N PHE A 396 -8.86 -23.56 22.87
CA PHE A 396 -9.67 -22.74 21.98
C PHE A 396 -8.78 -21.88 21.07
N ILE A 397 -8.94 -22.02 19.76
CA ILE A 397 -8.16 -21.31 18.74
C ILE A 397 -9.07 -20.45 17.87
N THR A 398 -8.87 -19.13 17.90
CA THR A 398 -9.58 -18.23 16.99
C THR A 398 -9.00 -18.32 15.58
N GLY A 399 -9.87 -18.34 14.57
CA GLY A 399 -9.42 -18.45 13.16
C GLY A 399 -8.81 -19.81 12.84
N GLY A 400 -9.31 -20.88 13.46
CA GLY A 400 -8.85 -22.26 13.27
C GLY A 400 -9.30 -22.90 11.94
N THR A 401 -10.02 -22.17 11.09
CA THR A 401 -10.58 -22.69 9.83
C THR A 401 -9.65 -22.53 8.62
N ALA A 402 -8.52 -21.83 8.77
CA ALA A 402 -7.54 -21.63 7.70
C ALA A 402 -6.16 -21.23 8.23
N GLY A 403 -5.15 -21.25 7.34
CA GLY A 403 -3.82 -20.68 7.60
C GLY A 403 -3.14 -21.24 8.85
N LEU A 404 -2.55 -20.34 9.65
CA LEU A 404 -1.81 -20.71 10.86
C LEU A 404 -2.68 -21.38 11.92
N GLY A 405 -3.93 -20.96 12.05
CA GLY A 405 -4.86 -21.55 13.01
C GLY A 405 -5.13 -23.01 12.68
N ALA A 406 -5.48 -23.31 11.42
CA ALA A 406 -5.71 -24.67 10.97
C ALA A 406 -4.46 -25.56 11.14
N GLN A 407 -3.26 -25.03 10.84
CA GLN A 407 -2.01 -25.77 11.09
C GLN A 407 -1.79 -26.06 12.58
N SER A 408 -2.06 -25.09 13.46
CA SER A 408 -1.95 -25.34 14.90
C SER A 408 -2.93 -26.41 15.39
N VAL A 409 -4.16 -26.40 14.88
CA VAL A 409 -5.15 -27.42 15.23
C VAL A 409 -4.66 -28.80 14.76
N ALA A 410 -4.21 -28.92 13.52
CA ALA A 410 -3.72 -30.18 12.94
C ALA A 410 -2.53 -30.76 13.72
N GLN A 411 -1.61 -29.90 14.21
CA GLN A 411 -0.49 -30.36 15.03
C GLN A 411 -0.95 -30.74 16.45
N MET A 412 -1.68 -29.87 17.16
CA MET A 412 -2.10 -30.14 18.54
C MET A 412 -3.03 -31.36 18.65
N ALA A 413 -3.86 -31.63 17.64
CA ALA A 413 -4.75 -32.79 17.62
C ALA A 413 -4.01 -34.14 17.64
N LYS A 414 -2.73 -34.19 17.31
CA LYS A 414 -1.91 -35.41 17.39
C LYS A 414 -1.53 -35.80 18.83
N HIS A 415 -1.67 -34.88 19.79
CA HIS A 415 -1.16 -35.03 21.15
C HIS A 415 -2.29 -35.23 22.17
N SER A 416 -3.37 -35.91 21.77
CA SER A 416 -4.48 -36.33 22.65
C SER A 416 -5.18 -35.24 23.50
N PRO A 417 -5.38 -33.99 23.03
CA PRO A 417 -6.15 -33.04 23.81
C PRO A 417 -7.59 -33.53 24.04
N ALA A 418 -8.14 -33.20 25.21
CA ALA A 418 -9.51 -33.60 25.56
C ALA A 418 -10.54 -32.94 24.62
N ARG A 419 -10.27 -31.69 24.21
CA ARG A 419 -11.09 -30.99 23.22
C ARG A 419 -10.33 -29.83 22.57
N ILE A 420 -10.56 -29.63 21.28
CA ILE A 420 -10.17 -28.41 20.58
C ILE A 420 -11.42 -27.71 20.05
N TYR A 421 -11.59 -26.44 20.41
CA TYR A 421 -12.54 -25.54 19.77
C TYR A 421 -11.83 -24.70 18.72
N ILE A 422 -12.45 -24.57 17.55
CA ILE A 422 -12.02 -23.67 16.49
C ILE A 422 -13.12 -22.66 16.20
N SER A 423 -12.75 -21.41 15.98
CA SER A 423 -13.72 -20.40 15.54
C SER A 423 -13.43 -19.82 14.16
N GLY A 424 -14.49 -19.31 13.56
CA GLY A 424 -14.49 -18.66 12.24
C GLY A 424 -15.92 -18.20 11.89
N ARG A 425 -16.07 -17.66 10.68
CA ARG A 425 -17.36 -17.14 10.19
C ARG A 425 -18.15 -18.14 9.34
N ASN A 426 -17.52 -19.23 8.93
CA ASN A 426 -18.09 -20.17 7.96
C ASN A 426 -17.96 -21.60 8.50
N ALA A 427 -19.12 -22.21 8.81
CA ALA A 427 -19.22 -23.59 9.28
C ALA A 427 -18.65 -24.59 8.28
N THR A 428 -18.89 -24.42 6.97
CA THR A 428 -18.37 -25.30 5.92
C THR A 428 -16.84 -25.34 5.89
N SER A 429 -16.17 -24.20 6.13
CA SER A 429 -14.70 -24.19 6.24
C SER A 429 -14.22 -24.93 7.48
N ALA A 430 -14.97 -24.87 8.58
CA ALA A 430 -14.64 -25.59 9.80
C ALA A 430 -14.86 -27.10 9.64
N GLU A 431 -15.97 -27.52 9.04
CA GLU A 431 -16.29 -28.93 8.75
C GLU A 431 -15.18 -29.59 7.93
N LYS A 432 -14.64 -28.88 6.94
CA LYS A 432 -13.49 -29.36 6.16
C LYS A 432 -12.28 -29.66 7.05
N ILE A 433 -11.89 -28.73 7.92
CA ILE A 433 -10.75 -28.91 8.83
C ILE A 433 -11.01 -30.05 9.83
N ILE A 434 -12.22 -30.12 10.38
CA ILE A 434 -12.62 -31.19 11.31
C ILE A 434 -12.50 -32.56 10.63
N LYS A 435 -12.97 -32.68 9.38
CA LYS A 435 -12.85 -33.90 8.58
C LYS A 435 -11.40 -34.27 8.31
N GLU A 436 -10.59 -33.31 7.86
CA GLU A 436 -9.17 -33.53 7.59
C GLU A 436 -8.42 -34.04 8.84
N ILE A 437 -8.74 -33.51 10.02
CA ILE A 437 -8.14 -33.97 11.28
C ILE A 437 -8.59 -35.39 11.62
N ALA A 438 -9.88 -35.70 11.47
CA ALA A 438 -10.39 -37.05 11.70
C ALA A 438 -9.71 -38.08 10.76
N GLU A 439 -9.46 -37.71 9.51
CA GLU A 439 -8.77 -38.54 8.52
C GLU A 439 -7.29 -38.82 8.88
N THR A 440 -6.67 -38.04 9.77
CA THR A 440 -5.31 -38.34 10.28
C THR A 440 -5.27 -39.51 11.27
N GLY A 441 -6.43 -40.02 11.70
CA GLY A 441 -6.55 -41.03 12.75
C GLY A 441 -6.53 -40.45 14.17
N SER A 442 -6.60 -39.13 14.32
CA SER A 442 -6.74 -38.47 15.62
C SER A 442 -8.14 -38.71 16.21
N ASN A 443 -8.18 -39.13 17.47
CA ASN A 443 -9.42 -39.24 18.25
C ASN A 443 -9.80 -37.95 18.98
N THR A 444 -9.11 -36.84 18.71
CA THR A 444 -9.37 -35.54 19.35
C THR A 444 -10.73 -35.00 18.92
N PRO A 445 -11.65 -34.69 19.85
CA PRO A 445 -12.88 -33.99 19.52
C PRO A 445 -12.58 -32.54 19.10
N VAL A 446 -12.82 -32.22 17.82
CA VAL A 446 -12.72 -30.84 17.30
C VAL A 446 -14.12 -30.29 17.06
N SER A 447 -14.44 -29.15 17.67
CA SER A 447 -15.76 -28.51 17.60
C SER A 447 -15.68 -27.09 17.06
N PHE A 448 -16.63 -26.73 16.20
CA PHE A 448 -16.74 -25.38 15.67
C PHE A 448 -17.59 -24.48 16.58
N VAL A 449 -17.14 -23.25 16.80
CA VAL A 449 -17.92 -22.17 17.42
C VAL A 449 -17.92 -20.98 16.48
N GLU A 450 -19.09 -20.57 16.02
CA GLU A 450 -19.22 -19.42 15.12
C GLU A 450 -18.79 -18.14 15.84
N CYS A 451 -17.83 -17.42 15.26
CA CYS A 451 -17.32 -16.18 15.83
C CYS A 451 -16.87 -15.22 14.73
N ASP A 452 -17.62 -14.14 14.56
CA ASP A 452 -17.24 -12.99 13.76
C ASP A 452 -16.62 -11.91 14.66
N LEU A 453 -15.29 -11.82 14.67
CA LEU A 453 -14.55 -10.82 15.46
C LEU A 453 -14.83 -9.36 15.03
N THR A 454 -15.56 -9.13 13.94
CA THR A 454 -16.06 -7.80 13.57
C THR A 454 -17.38 -7.42 14.27
N SER A 455 -17.89 -8.29 15.15
CA SER A 455 -19.15 -8.11 15.88
C SER A 455 -18.98 -8.51 17.34
N LEU A 456 -19.01 -7.54 18.25
CA LEU A 456 -18.86 -7.79 19.68
C LEU A 456 -19.97 -8.70 20.23
N ASP A 457 -21.20 -8.59 19.72
CA ASP A 457 -22.29 -9.55 20.03
C ASP A 457 -21.96 -10.98 19.60
N SER A 458 -21.36 -11.16 18.43
CA SER A 458 -20.94 -12.49 17.98
C SER A 458 -19.85 -13.07 18.86
N VAL A 459 -18.90 -12.23 19.29
CA VAL A 459 -17.82 -12.63 20.22
C VAL A 459 -18.39 -13.03 21.57
N LYS A 460 -19.31 -12.23 22.12
CA LYS A 460 -20.00 -12.53 23.37
C LYS A 460 -20.71 -13.88 23.31
N ARG A 461 -21.50 -14.14 22.26
CA ARG A 461 -22.18 -15.44 22.08
C ARG A 461 -21.20 -16.61 22.01
N ALA A 462 -20.09 -16.46 21.29
CA ALA A 462 -19.07 -17.50 21.21
C ALA A 462 -18.44 -17.81 22.58
N ALA A 463 -18.15 -16.78 23.39
CA ALA A 463 -17.65 -16.97 24.74
C ALA A 463 -18.69 -17.64 25.65
N ASP A 464 -19.93 -17.17 25.62
CA ASP A 464 -21.04 -17.72 26.42
C ASP A 464 -21.28 -19.21 26.07
N GLU A 465 -21.15 -19.59 24.80
CA GLU A 465 -21.24 -20.99 24.35
C GLU A 465 -20.13 -21.87 24.93
N ILE A 466 -18.88 -21.41 24.92
CA ILE A 466 -17.76 -22.14 25.53
C ILE A 466 -17.97 -22.29 27.04
N ILE A 467 -18.38 -21.22 27.72
CA ILE A 467 -18.63 -21.23 29.18
C ILE A 467 -19.76 -22.19 29.54
N ALA A 468 -20.79 -22.31 28.69
CA ALA A 468 -21.89 -23.24 28.89
C ALA A 468 -21.49 -24.71 28.68
N LYS A 469 -20.56 -24.97 27.75
CA LYS A 469 -20.13 -26.33 27.38
C LYS A 469 -18.98 -26.86 28.23
N GLU A 470 -18.14 -25.98 28.77
CA GLU A 470 -16.89 -26.37 29.41
C GLU A 470 -16.75 -25.86 30.83
N SER A 471 -16.24 -26.75 31.70
CA SER A 471 -15.91 -26.41 33.08
C SER A 471 -14.43 -26.03 33.27
N ARG A 472 -13.64 -26.05 32.19
CA ARG A 472 -12.23 -25.66 32.14
C ARG A 472 -11.83 -25.12 30.77
N LEU A 473 -10.81 -24.28 30.73
CA LEU A 473 -10.12 -23.85 29.50
C LEU A 473 -8.64 -23.67 29.82
N ASP A 474 -7.78 -24.44 29.15
CA ASP A 474 -6.34 -24.49 29.44
C ASP A 474 -5.54 -23.60 28.49
N VAL A 475 -5.92 -23.53 27.21
CA VAL A 475 -5.19 -22.74 26.22
C VAL A 475 -6.18 -21.94 25.38
N LEU A 476 -6.02 -20.61 25.40
CA LEU A 476 -6.70 -19.70 24.48
C LEU A 476 -5.68 -19.11 23.51
N MET A 477 -5.82 -19.41 22.22
CA MET A 477 -5.00 -18.84 21.15
C MET A 477 -5.79 -17.79 20.37
N CYS A 478 -5.47 -16.52 20.61
CA CYS A 478 -5.99 -15.39 19.85
C CYS A 478 -5.20 -15.24 18.53
N ASN A 479 -5.47 -16.16 17.60
CA ASN A 479 -4.75 -16.32 16.34
C ASN A 479 -5.36 -15.56 15.15
N ALA A 480 -6.69 -15.41 15.12
CA ALA A 480 -7.37 -14.76 14.01
C ALA A 480 -6.85 -13.32 13.75
N GLY A 481 -6.96 -12.86 12.52
CA GLY A 481 -6.69 -11.48 12.21
C GLY A 481 -6.79 -11.14 10.74
N ILE A 482 -6.91 -9.85 10.47
CA ILE A 482 -6.92 -9.25 9.14
C ILE A 482 -5.73 -8.30 8.99
N MET A 483 -5.32 -8.05 7.75
CA MET A 483 -4.13 -7.27 7.44
C MET A 483 -4.36 -6.39 6.22
N ALA A 484 -3.87 -5.15 6.33
CA ALA A 484 -3.78 -4.17 5.25
C ALA A 484 -5.07 -3.96 4.44
N LEU A 485 -6.24 -4.12 5.08
CA LEU A 485 -7.52 -3.88 4.44
C LEU A 485 -7.74 -2.39 4.12
N PRO A 486 -8.56 -2.07 3.10
CA PRO A 486 -9.06 -0.72 2.88
C PRO A 486 -9.69 -0.13 4.17
N PRO A 487 -9.74 1.21 4.31
CA PRO A 487 -10.39 1.86 5.45
C PRO A 487 -11.83 1.37 5.59
N GLY A 488 -12.23 0.99 6.79
CA GLY A 488 -13.55 0.45 7.08
C GLY A 488 -13.82 0.38 8.57
N LEU A 489 -15.06 0.05 8.91
CA LEU A 489 -15.51 -0.13 10.30
C LEU A 489 -15.99 -1.57 10.53
N THR A 490 -15.86 -2.05 11.77
CA THR A 490 -16.57 -3.22 12.27
C THR A 490 -18.07 -2.94 12.39
N LYS A 491 -18.88 -3.97 12.69
CA LYS A 491 -20.33 -3.80 12.90
C LYS A 491 -20.63 -2.88 14.08
N ASP A 492 -19.74 -2.84 15.07
CA ASP A 492 -19.83 -1.99 16.26
C ASP A 492 -19.19 -0.60 16.07
N GLY A 493 -18.78 -0.26 14.84
CA GLY A 493 -18.31 1.09 14.49
C GLY A 493 -16.85 1.41 14.85
N TYR A 494 -16.01 0.40 15.09
CA TYR A 494 -14.57 0.58 15.33
C TYR A 494 -13.76 0.39 14.06
N GLU A 495 -12.57 1.00 13.94
CA GLU A 495 -11.66 0.78 12.82
C GLU A 495 -11.46 -0.72 12.59
N VAL A 496 -11.65 -1.19 11.35
CA VAL A 496 -11.84 -2.61 11.06
C VAL A 496 -10.69 -3.49 11.54
N GLN A 497 -9.43 -3.08 11.37
CA GLN A 497 -8.27 -3.89 11.77
C GLN A 497 -8.08 -3.89 13.29
N PHE A 498 -8.22 -2.74 13.95
CA PHE A 498 -8.15 -2.62 15.40
C PHE A 498 -9.30 -3.37 16.08
N GLY A 499 -10.52 -3.17 15.60
CA GLY A 499 -11.72 -3.83 16.11
C GLY A 499 -11.63 -5.35 15.98
N THR A 500 -11.15 -5.86 14.84
CA THR A 500 -11.02 -7.31 14.62
C THR A 500 -9.83 -7.92 15.35
N ASN A 501 -8.65 -7.33 15.24
CA ASN A 501 -7.40 -7.95 15.71
C ASN A 501 -7.19 -7.80 17.22
N HIS A 502 -7.65 -6.68 17.80
CA HIS A 502 -7.49 -6.36 19.22
C HIS A 502 -8.82 -6.43 19.96
N LEU A 503 -9.80 -5.57 19.62
CA LEU A 503 -11.00 -5.39 20.45
C LEU A 503 -11.86 -6.66 20.57
N GLY A 504 -12.08 -7.37 19.47
CA GLY A 504 -12.79 -8.65 19.47
C GLY A 504 -12.07 -9.73 20.30
N HIS A 505 -10.74 -9.79 20.27
CA HIS A 505 -9.99 -10.70 21.14
C HIS A 505 -10.00 -10.26 22.60
N ALA A 506 -9.92 -8.95 22.86
CA ALA A 506 -9.98 -8.41 24.22
C ALA A 506 -11.31 -8.79 24.89
N LEU A 507 -12.44 -8.62 24.19
CA LEU A 507 -13.75 -9.07 24.68
C LEU A 507 -13.77 -10.58 24.91
N LEU A 508 -13.28 -11.37 23.96
CA LEU A 508 -13.23 -12.82 24.10
C LEU A 508 -12.44 -13.25 25.35
N ILE A 509 -11.26 -12.65 25.56
CA ILE A 509 -10.42 -12.92 26.73
C ILE A 509 -11.16 -12.52 28.00
N GLN A 510 -11.74 -11.32 28.07
CA GLN A 510 -12.42 -10.85 29.29
C GLN A 510 -13.63 -11.72 29.67
N LYS A 511 -14.44 -12.15 28.69
CA LYS A 511 -15.57 -13.07 28.95
C LYS A 511 -15.11 -14.45 29.42
N LEU A 512 -14.01 -14.97 28.85
CA LEU A 512 -13.47 -16.28 29.21
C LEU A 512 -12.58 -16.26 30.47
N LEU A 513 -12.22 -15.07 30.96
CA LEU A 513 -11.29 -14.89 32.07
C LEU A 513 -11.73 -15.61 33.35
N PRO A 514 -13.01 -15.58 33.78
CA PRO A 514 -13.45 -16.35 34.94
C PRO A 514 -13.29 -17.87 34.76
N LEU A 515 -13.42 -18.38 33.52
CA LEU A 515 -13.19 -19.80 33.23
C LEU A 515 -11.69 -20.15 33.26
N LEU A 516 -10.85 -19.29 32.68
CA LEU A 516 -9.39 -19.43 32.70
C LEU A 516 -8.86 -19.40 34.15
N GLN A 517 -9.32 -18.45 34.97
CA GLN A 517 -8.93 -18.34 36.38
C GLN A 517 -9.35 -19.56 37.21
N ARG A 518 -10.61 -20.00 37.10
CA ARG A 518 -11.08 -21.23 37.78
C ARG A 518 -10.29 -22.47 37.35
N THR A 519 -9.82 -22.50 36.10
CA THR A 519 -8.95 -23.58 35.62
C THR A 519 -7.57 -23.52 36.27
N ALA A 520 -6.98 -22.32 36.36
CA ALA A 520 -5.69 -22.09 37.00
C ALA A 520 -5.72 -22.37 38.52
N GLU A 521 -6.80 -22.00 39.20
CA GLU A 521 -7.03 -22.25 40.64
C GLU A 521 -7.03 -23.76 40.98
N ARG A 522 -7.39 -24.61 40.02
CA ARG A 522 -7.30 -26.07 40.15
C ARG A 522 -5.88 -26.62 39.96
N GLY A 523 -4.88 -25.75 39.86
CA GLY A 523 -3.47 -26.10 39.65
C GLY A 523 -3.10 -26.38 38.19
N ALA A 524 -4.00 -26.11 37.24
CA ALA A 524 -3.70 -26.31 35.83
C ALA A 524 -2.80 -25.19 35.29
N ASP A 525 -1.91 -25.55 34.37
CA ASP A 525 -1.20 -24.58 33.53
C ASP A 525 -2.15 -24.01 32.47
N VAL A 526 -2.49 -22.72 32.62
CA VAL A 526 -3.44 -21.98 31.78
C VAL A 526 -2.70 -20.89 31.01
N ARG A 527 -2.95 -20.82 29.70
CA ARG A 527 -2.21 -19.94 28.78
C ARG A 527 -3.12 -19.14 27.86
N VAL A 528 -2.77 -17.87 27.65
CA VAL A 528 -3.36 -17.00 26.63
C VAL A 528 -2.25 -16.57 25.67
N ILE A 529 -2.34 -17.02 24.42
CA ILE A 529 -1.34 -16.76 23.37
C ILE A 529 -1.93 -15.76 22.39
N ILE A 530 -1.34 -14.57 22.30
CA ILE A 530 -1.86 -13.47 21.47
C ILE A 530 -0.96 -13.25 20.25
N LEU A 531 -1.50 -13.41 19.04
CA LEU A 531 -0.71 -13.21 17.83
C LEU A 531 -0.51 -11.72 17.52
N THR A 532 0.75 -11.33 17.43
CA THR A 532 1.18 -10.02 16.92
C THR A 532 1.93 -10.16 15.58
N SER A 533 2.59 -9.11 15.13
CA SER A 533 3.35 -9.07 13.89
C SER A 533 4.46 -8.03 13.97
N LYS A 534 5.62 -8.24 13.33
CA LYS A 534 6.59 -7.16 13.08
C LYS A 534 5.97 -5.91 12.46
N GLY A 535 4.84 -6.07 11.75
CA GLY A 535 4.04 -4.94 11.27
C GLY A 535 3.64 -3.95 12.35
N TYR A 536 3.68 -4.32 13.64
CA TYR A 536 3.47 -3.39 14.75
C TYR A 536 4.37 -2.15 14.64
N GLN A 537 5.59 -2.29 14.10
CA GLN A 537 6.55 -1.19 13.93
C GLN A 537 6.06 -0.07 12.99
N LEU A 538 5.04 -0.33 12.18
CA LEU A 538 4.42 0.65 11.28
C LEU A 538 3.27 1.43 11.94
N HIS A 539 3.03 1.27 13.25
CA HIS A 539 2.00 2.00 13.97
C HIS A 539 2.12 3.54 13.79
N PRO A 540 1.04 4.32 13.95
CA PRO A 540 1.09 5.77 13.89
C PRO A 540 2.04 6.40 14.92
N TYR A 541 2.44 7.66 14.69
CA TYR A 541 3.24 8.39 15.67
C TYR A 541 2.52 8.46 17.02
N GLY A 542 3.24 8.13 18.10
CA GLY A 542 2.66 8.03 19.45
C GLY A 542 2.04 6.67 19.81
N GLY A 543 2.00 5.70 18.90
CA GLY A 543 1.47 4.36 19.18
C GLY A 543 0.04 4.19 18.72
N ILE A 544 -0.92 4.43 19.62
CA ILE A 544 -2.36 4.22 19.38
C ILE A 544 -3.08 5.58 19.35
N ILE A 545 -3.88 5.82 18.32
CA ILE A 545 -4.68 7.04 18.15
C ILE A 545 -6.10 6.78 18.68
N PHE A 546 -6.26 6.83 20.01
CA PHE A 546 -7.51 6.50 20.70
C PHE A 546 -8.74 7.29 20.22
N ASP A 547 -8.57 8.60 20.01
CA ASP A 547 -9.66 9.51 19.63
C ASP A 547 -10.27 9.19 18.26
N ASP A 548 -9.55 8.44 17.43
CA ASP A 548 -9.89 8.17 16.04
C ASP A 548 -10.25 6.69 15.81
N LEU A 549 -10.34 5.87 16.87
CA LEU A 549 -10.63 4.42 16.77
C LEU A 549 -12.07 4.11 16.36
N LYS A 550 -12.99 5.09 16.45
CA LYS A 550 -14.36 5.01 15.93
C LYS A 550 -14.53 5.62 14.52
N THR A 551 -13.42 5.78 13.80
CA THR A 551 -13.43 6.21 12.39
C THR A 551 -12.70 5.20 11.53
N THR A 552 -12.76 5.39 10.21
CA THR A 552 -12.07 4.50 9.25
C THR A 552 -10.55 4.70 9.22
N GLN A 553 -10.03 5.76 9.87
CA GLN A 553 -8.60 6.06 9.95
C GLN A 553 -7.91 6.08 8.57
N ASP A 554 -8.50 6.77 7.59
CA ASP A 554 -7.98 6.84 6.22
C ASP A 554 -6.75 7.74 6.11
N TYR A 555 -5.58 7.17 6.43
CA TYR A 555 -4.29 7.88 6.42
C TYR A 555 -3.61 7.93 5.04
N GLY A 556 -4.31 7.58 3.94
CA GLY A 556 -3.73 7.61 2.60
C GLY A 556 -2.57 6.62 2.42
N PHE A 557 -1.43 7.07 1.90
CA PHE A 557 -0.27 6.20 1.62
C PHE A 557 0.22 5.49 2.89
N LEU A 558 0.38 4.16 2.81
CA LEU A 558 0.66 3.26 3.94
C LEU A 558 -0.40 3.25 5.07
N GLY A 559 -1.56 3.90 4.90
CA GLY A 559 -2.58 3.96 5.96
C GLY A 559 -3.11 2.60 6.39
N SER A 560 -3.31 1.68 5.44
CA SER A 560 -3.67 0.29 5.72
C SER A 560 -2.65 -0.44 6.60
N TRP A 561 -1.36 -0.17 6.39
CA TRP A 561 -0.27 -0.71 7.21
C TRP A 561 -0.16 -0.03 8.57
N ARG A 562 -0.46 1.27 8.67
CA ARG A 562 -0.49 1.98 9.95
C ARG A 562 -1.59 1.46 10.87
N ARG A 563 -2.81 1.28 10.34
CA ARG A 563 -3.93 0.68 11.08
C ARG A 563 -3.62 -0.76 11.52
N TYR A 564 -3.03 -1.56 10.62
CA TYR A 564 -2.54 -2.89 10.96
C TYR A 564 -1.50 -2.85 12.10
N GLY A 565 -0.49 -1.98 11.97
CA GLY A 565 0.57 -1.84 12.96
C GLY A 565 0.05 -1.39 14.32
N GLN A 566 -0.88 -0.44 14.36
CA GLN A 566 -1.59 -0.04 15.57
C GLN A 566 -2.32 -1.22 16.23
N SER A 567 -3.05 -2.03 15.45
CA SER A 567 -3.77 -3.19 15.99
C SER A 567 -2.82 -4.25 16.57
N LYS A 568 -1.63 -4.42 15.97
CA LYS A 568 -0.64 -5.40 16.42
C LYS A 568 0.23 -4.88 17.57
N LEU A 569 0.43 -3.57 17.66
CA LEU A 569 0.98 -2.92 18.85
C LEU A 569 0.03 -3.08 20.04
N ALA A 570 -1.27 -2.90 19.83
CA ALA A 570 -2.28 -3.09 20.86
C ALA A 570 -2.23 -4.51 21.47
N ASN A 571 -2.07 -5.54 20.65
CA ASN A 571 -1.88 -6.92 21.12
C ASN A 571 -0.66 -7.08 22.05
N ILE A 572 0.47 -6.42 21.76
CA ILE A 572 1.68 -6.47 22.59
C ILE A 572 1.43 -5.77 23.93
N LEU A 573 0.88 -4.58 23.90
CA LEU A 573 0.59 -3.78 25.10
C LEU A 573 -0.45 -4.47 26.00
N TYR A 574 -1.50 -5.02 25.40
CA TYR A 574 -2.55 -5.73 26.12
C TYR A 574 -2.06 -7.03 26.75
N THR A 575 -1.14 -7.74 26.09
CA THR A 575 -0.45 -8.91 26.67
C THR A 575 0.25 -8.55 27.98
N ARG A 576 0.96 -7.43 28.02
CA ARG A 576 1.69 -6.96 29.20
C ARG A 576 0.74 -6.63 30.35
N GLU A 577 -0.34 -5.91 30.07
CA GLU A 577 -1.35 -5.57 31.09
C GLU A 577 -2.11 -6.81 31.59
N LEU A 578 -2.50 -7.72 30.70
CA LEU A 578 -3.13 -8.98 31.10
C LEU A 578 -2.22 -9.80 32.02
N ALA A 579 -0.95 -9.96 31.65
CA ALA A 579 0.04 -10.68 32.47
C ALA A 579 0.20 -10.04 33.85
N ARG A 580 0.26 -8.71 33.92
CA ARG A 580 0.38 -7.96 35.18
C ARG A 580 -0.85 -8.11 36.08
N ARG A 581 -2.04 -8.12 35.49
CA ARG A 581 -3.32 -8.15 36.21
C ARG A 581 -3.76 -9.56 36.60
N TYR A 582 -3.38 -10.57 35.82
CA TYR A 582 -3.81 -11.96 36.01
C TYR A 582 -2.60 -12.91 36.11
N PRO A 583 -1.78 -12.80 37.17
CA PRO A 583 -0.51 -13.53 37.29
C PRO A 583 -0.67 -15.06 37.42
N ALA A 584 -1.88 -15.55 37.72
CA ALA A 584 -2.19 -16.97 37.74
C ALA A 584 -2.25 -17.60 36.33
N ILE A 585 -2.37 -16.77 35.28
CA ILE A 585 -2.47 -17.17 33.89
C ILE A 585 -1.20 -16.72 33.16
N THR A 586 -0.62 -17.61 32.35
CA THR A 586 0.53 -17.24 31.52
C THR A 586 0.04 -16.55 30.26
N VAL A 587 0.40 -15.29 30.05
CA VAL A 587 -0.06 -14.50 28.89
C VAL A 587 1.14 -14.04 28.09
N VAL A 588 1.21 -14.38 26.80
CA VAL A 588 2.36 -14.03 25.95
C VAL A 588 1.91 -13.57 24.58
N SER A 589 2.75 -12.77 23.93
CA SER A 589 2.56 -12.36 22.55
C SER A 589 3.59 -13.01 21.64
N VAL A 590 3.15 -13.49 20.47
CA VAL A 590 4.03 -14.22 19.54
C VAL A 590 3.95 -13.62 18.15
N HIS A 591 5.09 -13.52 17.47
CA HIS A 591 5.13 -13.25 16.04
C HIS A 591 5.38 -14.56 15.27
N PRO A 592 4.53 -14.91 14.30
CA PRO A 592 4.64 -16.19 13.60
C PRO A 592 5.75 -16.23 12.53
N GLY A 593 6.49 -15.14 12.31
CA GLY A 593 7.39 -14.99 11.16
C GLY A 593 6.69 -14.31 9.99
N VAL A 594 7.43 -14.06 8.91
CA VAL A 594 6.84 -13.57 7.65
C VAL A 594 6.44 -14.81 6.85
N ILE A 595 5.14 -15.03 6.68
CA ILE A 595 4.63 -16.23 6.03
C ILE A 595 3.77 -15.83 4.83
N THR A 596 3.90 -16.55 3.73
CA THR A 596 2.90 -16.56 2.65
C THR A 596 1.67 -17.34 3.12
N THR A 597 0.76 -16.69 3.83
CA THR A 597 -0.56 -17.26 4.19
C THR A 597 -1.65 -16.74 3.26
N GLY A 598 -2.87 -17.29 3.39
CA GLY A 598 -4.08 -16.69 2.80
C GLY A 598 -4.27 -15.20 3.14
N LEU A 599 -3.67 -14.71 4.23
CA LEU A 599 -3.67 -13.29 4.61
C LEU A 599 -2.83 -12.42 3.66
N VAL A 600 -1.78 -12.97 3.05
CA VAL A 600 -0.98 -12.31 1.99
C VAL A 600 -1.63 -12.55 0.64
N GLU A 601 -2.18 -13.76 0.42
CA GLU A 601 -2.72 -14.13 -0.88
C GLU A 601 -3.95 -13.31 -1.29
N ASN A 602 -4.79 -12.97 -0.31
CA ASN A 602 -5.99 -12.15 -0.50
C ASN A 602 -5.71 -10.65 -0.61
N LEU A 603 -4.45 -10.22 -0.55
CA LEU A 603 -4.08 -8.81 -0.73
C LEU A 603 -3.97 -8.44 -2.20
N GLY A 604 -4.25 -7.16 -2.49
CA GLY A 604 -3.96 -6.58 -3.79
C GLY A 604 -2.48 -6.72 -4.17
N TRP A 605 -2.20 -6.83 -5.47
CA TRP A 605 -0.86 -7.08 -6.01
C TRP A 605 0.21 -6.12 -5.47
N ALA A 606 -0.13 -4.85 -5.22
CA ALA A 606 0.80 -3.85 -4.68
C ALA A 606 1.24 -4.15 -3.24
N HIS A 607 0.32 -4.60 -2.39
CA HIS A 607 0.63 -5.02 -1.02
C HIS A 607 1.42 -6.33 -1.00
N ARG A 608 1.08 -7.29 -1.88
CA ARG A 608 1.88 -8.51 -2.08
C ARG A 608 3.31 -8.16 -2.49
N TRP A 609 3.47 -7.26 -3.48
CA TRP A 609 4.78 -6.82 -3.93
C TRP A 609 5.54 -6.06 -2.82
N PHE A 610 4.88 -5.20 -2.04
CA PHE A 610 5.50 -4.54 -0.89
C PHE A 610 6.01 -5.56 0.15
N ILE A 611 5.21 -6.57 0.48
CA ILE A 611 5.64 -7.65 1.39
C ILE A 611 6.82 -8.39 0.78
N TYR A 612 6.73 -8.85 -0.47
CA TYR A 612 7.83 -9.54 -1.13
C TYR A 612 9.09 -8.66 -1.21
N ALA A 613 9.00 -7.41 -1.61
CA ALA A 613 10.14 -6.50 -1.71
C ALA A 613 10.79 -6.22 -0.34
N THR A 614 10.02 -6.14 0.74
CA THR A 614 10.54 -5.83 2.10
C THR A 614 10.91 -7.07 2.91
N THR A 615 10.41 -8.25 2.54
CA THR A 615 10.53 -9.48 3.35
C THR A 615 10.84 -10.75 2.55
N TYR A 616 11.23 -10.66 1.27
CA TYR A 616 11.70 -11.82 0.47
C TYR A 616 12.79 -12.60 1.18
N ASN A 617 13.68 -11.88 1.87
CA ASN A 617 14.74 -12.46 2.67
C ASN A 617 14.31 -12.87 4.10
N GLN A 618 13.01 -13.04 4.39
CA GLN A 618 12.49 -13.38 5.72
C GLN A 618 11.32 -14.37 5.69
N MET A 619 10.93 -14.86 4.51
CA MET A 619 9.80 -15.77 4.36
C MET A 619 10.06 -17.18 4.92
N VAL A 620 9.08 -17.73 5.64
CA VAL A 620 9.04 -19.10 6.17
C VAL A 620 7.82 -19.85 5.65
N THR A 621 7.83 -21.19 5.76
CA THR A 621 6.68 -22.00 5.33
C THR A 621 5.48 -21.77 6.26
N LEU A 622 4.28 -22.15 5.80
CA LEU A 622 3.06 -22.07 6.62
C LEU A 622 3.18 -22.91 7.90
N GLU A 623 3.82 -24.07 7.80
CA GLU A 623 4.06 -24.99 8.91
C GLU A 623 5.04 -24.38 9.93
N GLU A 624 6.21 -23.91 9.46
CA GLU A 624 7.20 -23.21 10.29
C GLU A 624 6.60 -21.97 10.98
N GLY A 625 5.66 -21.32 10.32
CA GLY A 625 4.94 -20.17 10.84
C GLY A 625 4.11 -20.45 12.10
N ALA A 626 3.62 -21.69 12.25
CA ALA A 626 2.85 -22.11 13.43
C ALA A 626 3.74 -22.49 14.61
N TYR A 627 5.05 -22.68 14.42
CA TYR A 627 5.94 -23.20 15.47
C TYR A 627 6.03 -22.30 16.69
N ASN A 628 6.06 -20.97 16.52
CA ASN A 628 6.19 -20.07 17.65
C ASN A 628 4.94 -20.09 18.55
N GLN A 629 3.75 -20.13 17.95
CA GLN A 629 2.49 -20.18 18.69
C GLN A 629 2.23 -21.57 19.30
N LEU A 630 2.64 -22.65 18.62
CA LEU A 630 2.61 -24.00 19.15
C LEU A 630 3.56 -24.17 20.33
N TRP A 631 4.81 -23.73 20.19
CA TRP A 631 5.80 -23.72 21.26
C TRP A 631 5.28 -22.95 22.48
N ALA A 632 4.79 -21.73 22.31
CA ALA A 632 4.27 -20.94 23.42
C ALA A 632 3.05 -21.60 24.09
N ALA A 633 2.19 -22.26 23.31
CA ALA A 633 1.03 -22.98 23.84
C ALA A 633 1.40 -24.25 24.62
N THR A 634 2.58 -24.85 24.39
CA THR A 634 2.85 -26.25 24.80
C THR A 634 4.18 -26.50 25.51
N THR A 635 5.15 -25.58 25.45
CA THR A 635 6.46 -25.69 26.12
C THR A 635 6.32 -25.86 27.63
N SER A 636 7.33 -26.30 28.37
CA SER A 636 7.27 -26.36 29.84
C SER A 636 7.01 -24.97 30.45
N LYS A 637 6.26 -24.92 31.57
CA LYS A 637 5.92 -23.65 32.25
C LYS A 637 7.15 -22.79 32.58
N ASP A 638 8.25 -23.42 33.00
CA ASP A 638 9.51 -22.72 33.33
C ASP A 638 10.22 -22.13 32.10
N GLY A 639 9.89 -22.61 30.90
CA GLY A 639 10.44 -22.11 29.63
C GLY A 639 9.68 -20.91 29.05
N LEU A 640 8.61 -20.47 29.71
CA LEU A 640 7.73 -19.42 29.22
C LEU A 640 7.52 -18.34 30.29
N GLU A 641 7.93 -17.12 29.99
CA GLU A 641 7.79 -15.99 30.89
C GLU A 641 6.58 -15.15 30.48
N THR A 642 5.67 -14.93 31.44
CA THR A 642 4.44 -14.16 31.23
C THR A 642 4.74 -12.68 30.93
N GLY A 643 3.93 -12.05 30.08
CA GLY A 643 4.08 -10.65 29.66
C GLY A 643 5.15 -10.42 28.58
N GLN A 644 5.81 -11.48 28.09
CA GLN A 644 6.87 -11.38 27.10
C GLN A 644 6.37 -11.47 25.65
N TYR A 645 7.19 -10.94 24.74
CA TYR A 645 7.06 -11.01 23.29
C TYR A 645 8.11 -11.96 22.71
N TYR A 646 7.68 -12.96 21.95
CA TYR A 646 8.57 -14.01 21.42
C TYR A 646 8.76 -13.93 19.91
N ILE A 647 10.03 -13.87 19.49
CA ILE A 647 10.48 -13.97 18.09
C ILE A 647 12.01 -14.22 18.02
N PRO A 648 12.51 -15.21 17.26
CA PRO A 648 11.82 -16.37 16.71
C PRO A 648 11.37 -17.33 17.84
N VAL A 649 11.04 -18.57 17.49
CA VAL A 649 10.56 -19.60 18.42
C VAL A 649 11.45 -19.70 19.65
N GLY A 650 10.84 -19.57 20.84
CA GLY A 650 11.53 -19.72 22.12
C GLY A 650 12.38 -18.55 22.58
N VAL A 651 12.45 -17.45 21.82
CA VAL A 651 13.33 -16.31 22.14
C VAL A 651 12.51 -15.11 22.60
N ALA A 652 12.57 -14.82 23.90
CA ALA A 652 12.02 -13.58 24.45
C ALA A 652 12.80 -12.39 23.85
N SER A 653 12.07 -11.44 23.26
CA SER A 653 12.62 -10.34 22.46
C SER A 653 12.02 -8.98 22.87
N ASN A 654 11.71 -8.82 24.16
CA ASN A 654 11.21 -7.54 24.69
C ASN A 654 12.23 -6.40 24.51
N ASP A 655 13.53 -6.71 24.50
CA ASP A 655 14.61 -5.76 24.17
C ASP A 655 14.48 -5.17 22.76
N LYS A 656 13.89 -5.94 21.83
CA LYS A 656 13.69 -5.55 20.42
C LYS A 656 12.39 -4.79 20.18
N LEU A 657 11.55 -4.66 21.20
CA LEU A 657 10.35 -3.84 21.10
C LEU A 657 10.74 -2.37 20.95
N THR A 658 10.00 -1.65 20.10
CA THR A 658 10.09 -0.19 20.02
C THR A 658 9.83 0.44 21.39
N LYS A 659 10.21 1.72 21.56
CA LYS A 659 9.93 2.45 22.80
C LYS A 659 8.43 2.40 23.16
N THR A 660 7.56 2.55 22.15
CA THR A 660 6.11 2.45 22.28
C THR A 660 5.61 1.05 22.66
N GLY A 661 6.27 -0.03 22.23
CA GLY A 661 5.91 -1.39 22.62
C GLY A 661 6.28 -1.75 24.07
N ARG A 662 7.17 -0.98 24.69
CA ARG A 662 7.59 -1.10 26.11
C ARG A 662 6.98 -0.03 27.00
N ASP A 663 6.06 0.77 26.48
CA ASP A 663 5.49 1.91 27.19
C ASP A 663 4.35 1.46 28.10
N ASP A 664 4.63 1.35 29.40
CA ASP A 664 3.65 0.92 30.41
C ASP A 664 2.52 1.94 30.61
N VAL A 665 2.78 3.24 30.36
CA VAL A 665 1.73 4.27 30.42
C VAL A 665 0.77 4.07 29.27
N LEU A 666 1.27 3.87 28.06
CA LEU A 666 0.44 3.58 26.89
C LEU A 666 -0.31 2.24 27.05
N ALA A 667 0.31 1.24 27.67
CA ALA A 667 -0.35 -0.03 27.97
C ALA A 667 -1.54 0.15 28.92
N GLY A 668 -1.36 0.92 30.00
CA GLY A 668 -2.44 1.27 30.93
C GLY A 668 -3.58 2.06 30.24
N GLN A 669 -3.23 3.04 29.41
CA GLN A 669 -4.22 3.79 28.62
C GLN A 669 -5.01 2.90 27.68
N LEU A 670 -4.34 1.95 27.00
CA LEU A 670 -5.00 0.98 26.15
C LEU A 670 -5.96 0.08 26.94
N TRP A 671 -5.54 -0.38 28.12
CA TRP A 671 -6.39 -1.18 29.00
C TRP A 671 -7.67 -0.43 29.37
N GLU A 672 -7.54 0.78 29.92
CA GLU A 672 -8.69 1.60 30.33
C GLU A 672 -9.63 1.92 29.16
N TRP A 673 -9.06 2.27 28.01
CA TRP A 673 -9.85 2.52 26.80
C TRP A 673 -10.58 1.26 26.34
N THR A 674 -9.92 0.10 26.41
CA THR A 674 -10.49 -1.19 25.99
C THR A 674 -11.64 -1.61 26.90
N ASP A 675 -11.46 -1.54 28.23
CA ASP A 675 -12.52 -1.85 29.20
C ASP A 675 -13.73 -0.95 28.97
N LYS A 676 -13.52 0.35 28.81
CA LYS A 676 -14.59 1.30 28.53
C LYS A 676 -15.30 1.02 27.20
N ALA A 677 -14.57 0.59 26.17
CA ALA A 677 -15.15 0.25 24.88
C ALA A 677 -15.99 -1.03 24.91
N LEU A 678 -15.79 -1.88 25.92
CA LEU A 678 -16.41 -3.19 26.07
C LEU A 678 -17.44 -3.27 27.21
N GLU A 679 -17.61 -2.20 28.00
CA GLU A 679 -18.47 -2.17 29.20
C GLU A 679 -19.89 -2.70 28.95
N ASP A 680 -20.49 -2.39 27.80
CA ASP A 680 -21.85 -2.83 27.44
C ASP A 680 -21.96 -4.33 27.07
N TYR A 681 -20.84 -5.05 26.93
CA TYR A 681 -20.79 -6.44 26.45
C TYR A 681 -20.33 -7.45 27.50
N LEU A 682 -19.74 -6.98 28.61
CA LEU A 682 -19.29 -7.80 29.73
C LEU A 682 -20.46 -8.23 30.60
#